data_AF-A0AAW1LEJ1-F1
#
_entry.id   AF-A0AAW1LEJ1-F1
#
_cell.length_a   1.000
_cell.length_b   1.000
_cell.length_c   1.000
_cell.angle_alpha   90.00
_cell.angle_beta   90.00
_cell.angle_gamma   90.00
#
_symmetry.space_group_name_H-M   'P 1'
#
loop_
_entity.id
_entity.type
_entity.pdbx_description
1 polymer ?
#
loop_
_entity_poly.entity_id
_entity_poly.type
_entity_poly.pdbx_seq_one_letter_code
_entity_poly.pdbx_strand_id
1 'polypeptide(L)'
;MSHQCGKVISLVLQERFGDLVENIASYLYKYGPCSLLQIKKQMELPLSKVKEVLAVLLKYSLISVKHPYNTDLYALDCNRVLWMLRYPLYIKLIKRKFGGDAEVILEEILQKGYVNETHLLVITLERLTKISVAATLASLREKLNSLVIAKYLINVSAKTEIIEATVKTDENNKAPETSAPCKFWTINPDRFHQDLRDDFIVSAFANRFDNNAAELIRVLIQQMYVRTEPWAVVSNPVPIVEVKDLIKKMNTFPQLIAHFDQYVAVLEQDNSKFMHKVGEASGGSFQLGMKQIFTVFAWEICEHIVLEKFDSKAARIFRVVKNKSYIEPDQIQKLAMIPAKEAKRLSYQLVEENFFQIQELKKVSTNNTGPNKSFVLFHIQLDALVRTVLQICYKSLFNIMTRRTYFKFQNKRIIDKKQRIDTILLSMRSQGASAEQLLDIEEMLTPPERELLVKIENSLKKINLLEIEIDQTIFFLELKISVNHCKLFVEIHKSAVPRIRVESESSASEDGNNSSLGKRQRTTSQTFMVTGSMTSASPPKFVSLEEIIQAANGMKDMALVHQIVVDKDFKLERCEPEPNTFHRFVKENMQKAFWDILKEELADDPPNYNQAFVLLEDIKSRLFSVLLPQHTKIKQQISEILDSELIKQQAQQGVIDFPHYAHYVLSVMSKLCAPIRDERIKELSEKTDVIEIFRGILETLDLMVLDMANFTIELAKPEIIAHSVELERKKFADFLSVQADGLQHTRRWLLRHVDTSVPVPAGVDSVSYVKNVTKRAFTEACIDLLEWDESLPFPETFMLDQLRLQDLQQRADKLILTGSVLLITVSNVGLNLQSVAAFKQSIKEHTSVLLQSLKTDKEMEASLPNIAEQVLNDVKEARKSYDLPQMTDDALQSLKEQILQTAKPDNRVKQLVRQRVKEFFLQIIESSTADPQKVPSGLTSLQKELTAVAGQFLRIVAHNSTVFCIYYFDIVEAALSKAA
;
A
#
# COMPACT_ATOMS: atom_id res chain seq x y z
N MET A 1 23.26 -15.72 12.04
CA MET A 1 21.93 -15.06 11.95
C MET A 1 21.83 -14.33 10.62
N SER A 2 20.62 -14.09 10.09
CA SER A 2 20.44 -13.46 8.78
C SER A 2 20.74 -11.96 8.81
N HIS A 3 21.36 -11.42 7.76
CA HIS A 3 21.59 -9.98 7.57
C HIS A 3 20.32 -9.14 7.76
N GLN A 4 19.15 -9.65 7.37
CA GLN A 4 17.87 -8.96 7.56
C GLN A 4 17.48 -8.83 9.04
N CYS A 5 17.77 -9.85 9.85
CA CYS A 5 17.57 -9.80 11.29
C CYS A 5 18.48 -8.73 11.95
N GLY A 6 19.74 -8.62 11.49
CA GLY A 6 20.65 -7.56 11.94
C GLY A 6 20.11 -6.15 11.68
N LYS A 7 19.46 -5.92 10.54
CA LYS A 7 18.82 -4.63 10.23
C LYS A 7 17.64 -4.31 11.15
N VAL A 8 16.80 -5.30 11.47
CA VAL A 8 15.71 -5.12 12.43
C VAL A 8 16.26 -4.78 13.81
N ILE A 9 17.27 -5.52 14.28
CA ILE A 9 17.93 -5.28 15.58
C ILE A 9 18.48 -3.85 15.66
N SER A 10 19.16 -3.40 14.60
CA SER A 10 19.67 -2.03 14.49
C SER A 10 18.55 -0.99 14.66
N LEU A 11 17.45 -1.11 13.92
CA LEU A 11 16.30 -0.20 14.04
C LEU A 11 15.67 -0.21 15.44
N VAL A 12 15.50 -1.39 16.05
CA VAL A 12 14.91 -1.51 17.39
C VAL A 12 15.77 -0.80 18.43
N LEU A 13 17.09 -0.98 18.36
CA LEU A 13 18.03 -0.33 19.27
C LEU A 13 18.09 1.19 19.04
N GLN A 14 18.03 1.62 17.77
CA GLN A 14 17.97 3.03 17.42
C GLN A 14 16.73 3.72 18.00
N GLU A 15 15.55 3.10 17.89
CA GLU A 15 14.29 3.69 18.38
C GLU A 15 14.24 3.80 19.91
N ARG A 16 14.89 2.89 20.64
CA ARG A 16 14.81 2.82 22.11
C ARG A 16 15.97 3.49 22.83
N PHE A 17 17.18 3.41 22.29
CA PHE A 17 18.41 3.83 22.97
C PHE A 17 19.25 4.84 22.15
N GLY A 18 18.92 5.06 20.88
CA GLY A 18 19.59 6.02 20.01
C GLY A 18 20.82 5.48 19.27
N ASP A 19 21.43 6.35 18.46
CA ASP A 19 22.42 5.98 17.45
C ASP A 19 23.74 5.43 18.03
N LEU A 20 24.17 5.91 19.21
CA LEU A 20 25.42 5.45 19.83
C LEU A 20 25.34 3.98 20.27
N VAL A 21 24.18 3.55 20.76
CA VAL A 21 23.94 2.18 21.20
C VAL A 21 23.80 1.25 20.01
N GLU A 22 23.12 1.72 18.96
CA GLU A 22 22.96 0.99 17.70
C GLU A 22 24.31 0.68 17.03
N ASN A 23 25.22 1.67 16.94
CA ASN A 23 26.54 1.48 16.33
C ASN A 23 27.38 0.41 17.04
N ILE A 24 27.38 0.42 18.39
CA ILE A 24 28.13 -0.58 19.18
C ILE A 24 27.46 -1.95 19.07
N ALA A 25 26.13 -2.02 19.07
CA ALA A 25 25.42 -3.29 18.92
C ALA A 25 25.53 -3.89 17.52
N SER A 26 25.50 -3.07 16.46
CA SER A 26 25.67 -3.53 15.08
C SER A 26 27.09 -4.06 14.84
N TYR A 27 28.07 -3.47 15.53
CA TYR A 27 29.43 -3.98 15.58
C TYR A 27 29.52 -5.35 16.29
N LEU A 28 28.95 -5.48 17.50
CA LEU A 28 28.88 -6.74 18.23
C LEU A 28 28.13 -7.83 17.43
N TYR A 29 27.14 -7.44 16.63
CA TYR A 29 26.42 -8.37 15.75
C TYR A 29 27.28 -8.87 14.59
N LYS A 30 28.08 -8.01 13.96
CA LYS A 30 28.93 -8.36 12.81
C LYS A 30 30.14 -9.19 13.20
N TYR A 31 30.81 -8.85 14.29
CA TYR A 31 32.08 -9.45 14.70
C TYR A 31 31.95 -10.49 15.83
N GLY A 32 30.79 -10.58 16.47
CA GLY A 32 30.54 -11.53 17.56
C GLY A 32 31.14 -11.06 18.91
N PRO A 33 31.61 -11.98 19.77
CA PRO A 33 32.08 -11.63 21.11
C PRO A 33 33.36 -10.78 21.05
N CYS A 34 33.29 -9.54 21.53
CA CYS A 34 34.40 -8.59 21.46
C CYS A 34 34.82 -8.09 22.85
N SER A 35 36.10 -7.76 23.02
CA SER A 35 36.61 -7.12 24.23
C SER A 35 36.41 -5.60 24.18
N LEU A 36 36.40 -4.96 25.35
CA LEU A 36 36.28 -3.50 25.48
C LEU A 36 37.33 -2.73 24.66
N LEU A 37 38.56 -3.25 24.59
CA LEU A 37 39.67 -2.65 23.85
C LEU A 37 39.49 -2.73 22.33
N GLN A 38 38.92 -3.84 21.84
CA GLN A 38 38.61 -4.00 20.42
C GLN A 38 37.49 -3.04 19.98
N ILE A 39 36.45 -2.91 20.80
CA ILE A 39 35.34 -1.97 20.54
C ILE A 39 35.86 -0.54 20.48
N LYS A 40 36.73 -0.14 21.43
CA LYS A 40 37.35 1.19 21.42
C LYS A 40 38.19 1.43 20.16
N LYS A 41 39.04 0.46 19.79
CA LYS A 41 39.98 0.61 18.67
C LYS A 41 39.26 0.83 17.34
N GLN A 42 38.08 0.26 17.16
CA GLN A 42 37.37 0.27 15.88
C GLN A 42 36.29 1.35 15.78
N MET A 43 35.80 1.89 16.91
CA MET A 43 34.74 2.90 16.92
C MET A 43 35.24 4.34 17.09
N GLU A 44 36.54 4.55 17.33
CA GLU A 44 37.13 5.89 17.59
C GLU A 44 36.42 6.70 18.69
N LEU A 45 35.67 6.03 19.58
CA LEU A 45 34.91 6.65 20.67
C LEU A 45 35.69 6.64 21.99
N PRO A 46 35.48 7.65 22.86
CA PRO A 46 36.09 7.67 24.18
C PRO A 46 35.60 6.50 25.05
N LEU A 47 36.51 5.93 25.85
CA LEU A 47 36.26 4.74 26.68
C LEU A 47 35.07 4.93 27.65
N SER A 48 34.87 6.14 28.15
CA SER A 48 33.74 6.47 29.04
C SER A 48 32.40 6.25 28.36
N LYS A 49 32.21 6.77 27.13
CA LYS A 49 30.97 6.59 26.37
C LYS A 49 30.73 5.12 26.00
N VAL A 50 31.79 4.37 25.67
CA VAL A 50 31.67 2.92 25.40
C VAL A 50 31.23 2.18 26.67
N LYS A 51 31.80 2.51 27.83
CA LYS A 51 31.39 1.92 29.12
C LYS A 51 29.96 2.28 29.50
N GLU A 52 29.53 3.53 29.28
CA GLU A 52 28.14 3.97 29.50
C GLU A 52 27.17 3.18 28.62
N VAL A 53 27.46 3.03 27.33
CA VAL A 53 26.62 2.26 26.40
C VAL A 53 26.57 0.78 26.79
N LEU A 54 27.72 0.18 27.12
CA LEU A 54 27.76 -1.21 27.58
C LEU A 54 27.01 -1.39 28.91
N ALA A 55 27.08 -0.42 29.83
CA ALA A 55 26.30 -0.43 31.06
C ALA A 55 24.80 -0.35 30.80
N VAL A 56 24.36 0.48 29.85
CA VAL A 56 22.95 0.52 29.41
C VAL A 56 22.53 -0.83 28.83
N LEU A 57 23.32 -1.43 27.94
CA LEU A 57 22.99 -2.72 27.34
C LEU A 57 23.00 -3.87 28.36
N LEU A 58 23.87 -3.82 29.38
CA LEU A 58 23.86 -4.75 30.51
C LEU A 58 22.62 -4.54 31.40
N LYS A 59 22.21 -3.29 31.63
CA LYS A 59 21.00 -2.92 32.37
C LYS A 59 19.71 -3.39 31.70
N TYR A 60 19.68 -3.60 30.39
CA TYR A 60 18.54 -4.26 29.72
C TYR A 60 18.79 -5.74 29.45
N SER A 61 19.86 -6.31 29.99
CA SER A 61 20.19 -7.73 29.84
C SER A 61 20.42 -8.15 28.37
N LEU A 62 20.77 -7.20 27.49
CA LEU A 62 20.92 -7.40 26.04
C LEU A 62 22.29 -7.97 25.66
N ILE A 63 23.28 -7.83 26.54
CA ILE A 63 24.62 -8.38 26.39
C ILE A 63 24.85 -9.49 27.40
N SER A 64 25.43 -10.59 26.93
CA SER A 64 26.03 -11.62 27.78
C SER A 64 27.53 -11.35 27.92
N VAL A 65 28.02 -11.31 29.15
CA VAL A 65 29.46 -11.22 29.44
C VAL A 65 29.98 -12.63 29.65
N LYS A 66 30.85 -13.09 28.76
CA LYS A 66 31.61 -14.32 28.95
C LYS A 66 33.00 -13.94 29.45
N HIS A 67 33.50 -14.68 30.44
CA HIS A 67 34.84 -14.46 31.00
C HIS A 67 35.77 -15.63 30.66
N PRO A 68 36.07 -15.91 29.37
CA PRO A 68 37.13 -16.85 29.05
C PRO A 68 38.48 -16.18 29.35
N TYR A 69 39.26 -16.75 30.26
CA TYR A 69 40.65 -16.36 30.53
C TYR A 69 40.88 -14.89 30.94
N ASN A 70 40.13 -14.40 31.94
CA ASN A 70 40.37 -13.11 32.61
C ASN A 70 40.17 -11.85 31.74
N THR A 71 39.52 -11.98 30.58
CA THR A 71 39.06 -10.85 29.76
C THR A 71 37.56 -10.91 29.54
N ASP A 72 36.88 -9.80 29.78
CA ASP A 72 35.44 -9.67 29.56
C ASP A 72 35.14 -9.58 28.06
N LEU A 73 34.50 -10.62 27.54
CA LEU A 73 33.96 -10.63 26.18
C LEU A 73 32.47 -10.33 26.23
N TYR A 74 32.10 -9.25 25.55
CA TYR A 74 30.73 -8.81 25.40
C TYR A 74 30.15 -9.46 24.15
N ALA A 75 29.07 -10.23 24.30
CA ALA A 75 28.33 -10.82 23.19
C ALA A 75 26.87 -10.38 23.22
N LEU A 76 26.38 -9.84 22.09
CA LEU A 76 25.00 -9.41 21.95
C LEU A 76 24.05 -10.62 21.87
N ASP A 77 23.03 -10.66 22.73
CA ASP A 77 21.95 -11.64 22.65
C ASP A 77 20.85 -11.11 21.72
N CYS A 78 20.89 -11.57 20.47
CA CYS A 78 19.99 -11.13 19.42
C CYS A 78 18.52 -11.43 19.74
N ASN A 79 18.25 -12.55 20.43
CA ASN A 79 16.88 -12.97 20.72
C ASN A 79 16.23 -12.01 21.74
N ARG A 80 17.00 -11.58 22.74
CA ARG A 80 16.51 -10.63 23.75
C ARG A 80 16.18 -9.27 23.15
N VAL A 81 16.93 -8.81 22.16
CA VAL A 81 16.60 -7.58 21.43
C VAL A 81 15.28 -7.75 20.68
N LEU A 82 15.08 -8.88 20.00
CA LEU A 82 13.80 -9.16 19.32
C LEU A 82 12.63 -9.26 20.30
N TRP A 83 12.83 -9.78 21.51
CA TRP A 83 11.78 -9.82 22.54
C TRP A 83 11.29 -8.44 22.98
N MET A 84 12.04 -7.36 22.73
CA MET A 84 11.56 -5.99 22.99
C MET A 84 10.33 -5.63 22.13
N LEU A 85 10.20 -6.23 20.94
CA LEU A 85 9.02 -6.07 20.09
C LEU A 85 7.76 -6.66 20.74
N ARG A 86 7.93 -7.64 21.65
CA ARG A 86 6.85 -8.36 22.34
C ARG A 86 6.36 -7.67 23.61
N TYR A 87 6.99 -6.59 24.04
CA TYR A 87 6.62 -5.89 25.27
C TYR A 87 5.13 -5.47 25.32
N PRO A 88 4.52 -4.95 24.24
CA PRO A 88 3.09 -4.65 24.23
C PRO A 88 2.21 -5.89 24.47
N LEU A 89 2.63 -7.05 23.98
CA LEU A 89 1.92 -8.32 24.20
C LEU A 89 2.03 -8.78 25.65
N TYR A 90 3.20 -8.64 26.28
CA TYR A 90 3.39 -8.96 27.69
C TYR A 90 2.50 -8.10 28.59
N ILE A 91 2.41 -6.80 28.30
CA ILE A 91 1.54 -5.85 29.01
C ILE A 91 0.08 -6.26 28.86
N LYS A 92 -0.37 -6.55 27.63
CA LYS A 92 -1.75 -7.01 27.36
C LYS A 92 -2.07 -8.31 28.10
N LEU A 93 -1.13 -9.25 28.15
CA LEU A 93 -1.30 -10.55 28.81
C LEU A 93 -1.47 -10.39 30.32
N ILE A 94 -0.61 -9.59 30.97
CA ILE A 94 -0.73 -9.32 32.41
C ILE A 94 -2.00 -8.56 32.73
N LYS A 95 -2.37 -7.56 31.93
CA LYS A 95 -3.65 -6.83 32.10
C LYS A 95 -4.84 -7.78 32.13
N ARG A 96 -4.87 -8.77 31.22
CA ARG A 96 -5.94 -9.78 31.13
C ARG A 96 -5.94 -10.75 32.33
N LYS A 97 -4.78 -11.12 32.88
CA LYS A 97 -4.67 -12.13 33.95
C LYS A 97 -4.72 -11.54 35.37
N PHE A 98 -4.16 -10.35 35.60
CA PHE A 98 -3.95 -9.77 36.93
C PHE A 98 -4.50 -8.34 37.08
N GLY A 99 -5.11 -7.77 36.03
CA GLY A 99 -5.75 -6.46 36.04
C GLY A 99 -4.80 -5.28 35.80
N GLY A 100 -5.33 -4.06 35.89
CA GLY A 100 -4.63 -2.81 35.53
C GLY A 100 -3.44 -2.47 36.43
N ASP A 101 -3.50 -2.77 37.73
CA ASP A 101 -2.37 -2.41 38.63
C ASP A 101 -1.11 -3.23 38.30
N ALA A 102 -1.28 -4.50 37.91
CA ALA A 102 -0.18 -5.35 37.48
C ALA A 102 0.40 -4.92 36.11
N GLU A 103 -0.43 -4.32 35.25
CA GLU A 103 -0.01 -3.70 34.00
C GLU A 103 1.01 -2.58 34.25
N VAL A 104 0.71 -1.68 35.19
CA VAL A 104 1.58 -0.55 35.55
C VAL A 104 2.88 -1.05 36.19
N ILE A 105 2.81 -2.06 37.06
CA ILE A 105 4.01 -2.70 37.63
C ILE A 105 4.91 -3.26 36.52
N LEU A 106 4.35 -3.99 35.57
CA LEU A 106 5.12 -4.57 34.47
C LEU A 106 5.69 -3.49 33.54
N GLU A 107 4.92 -2.45 33.24
CA GLU A 107 5.36 -1.34 32.40
C GLU A 107 6.58 -0.65 33.01
N GLU A 108 6.58 -0.39 34.32
CA GLU A 108 7.71 0.21 35.04
C GLU A 108 8.96 -0.68 35.01
N ILE A 109 8.80 -1.99 35.19
CA ILE A 109 9.93 -2.93 35.10
C ILE A 109 10.47 -2.99 33.67
N LEU A 110 9.61 -3.03 32.65
CA LEU A 110 10.03 -3.03 31.24
C LEU A 110 10.76 -1.76 30.84
N GLN A 111 10.33 -0.59 31.35
CA GLN A 111 10.98 0.68 31.07
C GLN A 111 12.36 0.79 31.74
N LYS A 112 12.50 0.31 32.98
CA LYS A 112 13.73 0.47 33.78
C LYS A 112 14.70 -0.71 33.71
N GLY A 113 14.25 -1.89 33.23
CA GLY A 113 15.04 -3.12 33.14
C GLY A 113 15.16 -3.83 34.50
N TYR A 114 15.90 -3.24 35.44
CA TYR A 114 16.09 -3.73 36.81
C TYR A 114 15.55 -2.71 37.81
N VAL A 115 14.71 -3.15 38.74
CA VAL A 115 14.13 -2.26 39.76
C VAL A 115 14.17 -2.92 41.14
N ASN A 116 14.54 -2.11 42.15
CA ASN A 116 14.39 -2.46 43.56
C ASN A 116 12.91 -2.58 43.91
N GLU A 117 12.55 -3.60 44.70
CA GLU A 117 11.18 -3.82 45.16
C GLU A 117 10.55 -2.57 45.81
N THR A 118 11.28 -1.91 46.70
CA THR A 118 10.82 -0.69 47.41
C THR A 118 10.61 0.49 46.47
N HIS A 119 11.56 0.73 45.58
CA HIS A 119 11.49 1.81 44.59
C HIS A 119 10.37 1.59 43.56
N LEU A 120 10.13 0.34 43.17
CA LEU A 120 9.03 -0.05 42.27
C LEU A 120 7.67 0.25 42.89
N LEU A 121 7.46 -0.12 44.16
CA LEU A 121 6.20 0.12 44.86
C LEU A 121 5.91 1.61 45.05
N VAL A 122 6.92 2.43 45.35
CA VAL A 122 6.75 3.88 45.50
C VAL A 122 6.35 4.54 44.17
N ILE A 123 7.05 4.22 43.08
CA ILE A 123 6.77 4.84 41.78
C ILE A 123 5.44 4.37 41.20
N THR A 124 5.11 3.09 41.37
CA THR A 124 3.81 2.57 40.93
C THR A 124 2.66 3.20 41.72
N LEU A 125 2.84 3.45 43.03
CA LEU A 125 1.87 4.22 43.82
C LEU A 125 1.72 5.65 43.32
N GLU A 126 2.81 6.37 43.05
CA GLU A 126 2.77 7.73 42.52
C GLU A 126 2.10 7.82 41.14
N ARG A 127 2.25 6.80 40.29
CA ARG A 127 1.55 6.74 39.00
C ARG A 127 0.07 6.40 39.16
N LEU A 128 -0.28 5.50 40.07
CA LEU A 128 -1.67 5.09 40.30
C LEU A 128 -2.49 6.18 41.00
N THR A 129 -1.90 6.95 41.90
CA THR A 129 -2.54 8.12 42.53
C THR A 129 -2.87 9.22 41.52
N LYS A 130 -2.03 9.42 40.50
CA LYS A 130 -2.28 10.34 39.38
C LYS A 130 -3.42 9.90 38.45
N ILE A 131 -3.72 8.60 38.39
CA ILE A 131 -4.75 8.01 37.51
C ILE A 131 -6.11 7.86 38.23
N SER A 132 -6.22 8.32 39.49
CA SER A 132 -7.44 8.32 40.33
C SER A 132 -7.83 6.98 40.98
N VAL A 133 -6.95 5.98 41.01
CA VAL A 133 -7.22 4.71 41.71
C VAL A 133 -6.62 4.75 43.11
N ALA A 134 -7.46 4.58 44.13
CA ALA A 134 -7.03 4.44 45.52
C ALA A 134 -6.36 3.06 45.73
N ALA A 135 -5.12 2.90 45.25
CA ALA A 135 -4.32 1.70 45.44
C ALA A 135 -3.49 1.81 46.73
N THR A 136 -3.63 0.84 47.62
CA THR A 136 -2.86 0.77 48.88
C THR A 136 -1.55 0.01 48.64
N LEU A 137 -0.45 0.43 49.29
CA LEU A 137 0.89 -0.19 49.18
C LEU A 137 0.87 -1.72 49.45
N ALA A 138 -0.04 -2.17 50.33
CA ALA A 138 -0.26 -3.58 50.61
C ALA A 138 -0.83 -4.36 49.41
N SER A 139 -1.80 -3.80 48.68
CA SER A 139 -2.41 -4.45 47.51
C SER A 139 -1.42 -4.62 46.35
N LEU A 140 -0.53 -3.65 46.14
CA LEU A 140 0.52 -3.73 45.13
C LEU A 140 1.57 -4.77 45.49
N ARG A 141 1.92 -4.87 46.79
CA ARG A 141 2.82 -5.91 47.28
C ARG A 141 2.23 -7.31 47.12
N GLU A 142 0.95 -7.48 47.38
CA GLU A 142 0.23 -8.74 47.16
C GLU A 142 0.19 -9.12 45.67
N LYS A 143 -0.06 -8.15 44.77
CA LYS A 143 0.00 -8.37 43.32
C LYS A 143 1.42 -8.69 42.83
N LEU A 144 2.43 -8.01 43.35
CA LEU A 144 3.83 -8.33 43.07
C LEU A 144 4.16 -9.76 43.51
N ASN A 145 3.77 -10.15 44.72
CA ASN A 145 3.94 -11.52 45.21
C ASN A 145 3.21 -12.53 44.33
N SER A 146 2.00 -12.22 43.87
CA SER A 146 1.25 -13.08 42.94
C SER A 146 1.97 -13.27 41.61
N LEU A 147 2.59 -12.22 41.07
CA LEU A 147 3.40 -12.29 39.84
C LEU A 147 4.69 -13.11 40.05
N VAL A 148 5.30 -13.02 41.24
CA VAL A 148 6.47 -13.82 41.63
C VAL A 148 6.10 -15.29 41.77
N ILE A 149 4.99 -15.60 42.47
CA ILE A 149 4.49 -16.98 42.63
C ILE A 149 4.19 -17.59 41.27
N ALA A 150 3.58 -16.82 40.36
CA ALA A 150 3.29 -17.27 39.00
C ALA A 150 4.53 -17.28 38.06
N LYS A 151 5.72 -16.98 38.58
CA LYS A 151 7.04 -17.02 37.91
C LYS A 151 7.19 -16.05 36.72
N TYR A 152 6.43 -14.96 36.67
CA TYR A 152 6.64 -13.91 35.66
C TYR A 152 7.79 -12.97 36.00
N LEU A 153 8.16 -12.90 37.28
CA LEU A 153 9.28 -12.11 37.77
C LEU A 153 10.38 -13.00 38.33
N ILE A 154 11.64 -12.69 38.03
CA ILE A 154 12.84 -13.35 38.55
C ILE A 154 13.61 -12.38 39.43
N ASN A 155 14.05 -12.88 40.58
CA ASN A 155 14.98 -12.17 41.44
C ASN A 155 16.42 -12.36 40.95
N VAL A 156 17.13 -11.27 40.68
CA VAL A 156 18.49 -11.28 40.12
C VAL A 156 19.57 -11.32 41.19
N SER A 157 19.20 -11.32 42.48
CA SER A 157 20.12 -11.29 43.63
C SER A 157 21.13 -12.44 43.71
N ALA A 158 21.10 -13.43 42.82
CA ALA A 158 22.01 -14.58 42.81
C ALA A 158 23.20 -14.47 41.83
N LYS A 159 23.34 -13.39 41.03
CA LYS A 159 24.35 -13.33 39.97
C LYS A 159 25.38 -12.20 40.02
N THR A 160 25.40 -11.34 41.02
CA THR A 160 26.20 -10.10 40.91
C THR A 160 26.99 -9.72 42.15
N GLU A 161 28.25 -10.13 42.15
CA GLU A 161 29.38 -9.35 42.70
C GLU A 161 29.74 -8.15 41.78
N ILE A 162 29.08 -7.97 40.63
CA ILE A 162 29.53 -7.05 39.56
C ILE A 162 28.70 -5.74 39.47
N ILE A 163 27.48 -5.66 40.05
CA ILE A 163 26.61 -4.47 39.90
C ILE A 163 26.86 -3.38 40.95
N GLU A 164 27.45 -3.70 42.11
CA GLU A 164 27.69 -2.72 43.19
C GLU A 164 28.72 -1.63 42.83
N ALA A 165 29.51 -1.84 41.77
CA ALA A 165 30.51 -0.86 41.33
C ALA A 165 29.95 0.33 40.53
N THR A 166 28.71 0.26 40.01
CA THR A 166 28.16 1.30 39.11
C THR A 166 27.22 2.32 39.77
N VAL A 167 26.91 2.19 41.06
CA VAL A 167 25.94 3.07 41.74
C VAL A 167 26.59 4.14 42.64
N LYS A 168 27.92 4.20 42.72
CA LYS A 168 28.62 5.25 43.48
C LYS A 168 28.99 6.46 42.63
N THR A 169 27.98 7.20 42.17
CA THR A 169 28.08 8.64 41.88
C THR A 169 26.71 9.26 42.13
N ASP A 170 26.49 9.69 43.37
CA ASP A 170 25.78 10.92 43.77
C ASP A 170 25.65 10.89 45.30
N GLU A 171 26.44 11.73 45.98
CA GLU A 171 26.48 11.82 47.45
C GLU A 171 25.31 12.65 48.02
N ASN A 172 25.05 12.41 49.31
CA ASN A 172 24.28 13.19 50.29
C ASN A 172 22.78 12.90 50.44
N ASN A 173 22.47 11.91 51.29
CA ASN A 173 21.61 12.12 52.48
C ASN A 173 21.76 10.96 53.47
N LYS A 174 21.81 11.29 54.77
CA LYS A 174 21.98 10.35 55.88
C LYS A 174 20.70 9.55 56.16
N ALA A 175 20.94 8.30 56.56
CA ALA A 175 20.17 7.38 57.42
C ALA A 175 19.26 6.31 56.74
N PRO A 176 18.99 5.17 57.39
CA PRO A 176 19.82 4.38 58.33
C PRO A 176 20.01 2.93 57.86
N GLU A 177 21.01 2.26 58.44
CA GLU A 177 21.29 0.84 58.27
C GLU A 177 20.12 -0.02 58.77
N THR A 178 19.51 -0.78 57.85
CA THR A 178 18.88 -2.08 58.15
C THR A 178 18.96 -2.91 56.88
N SER A 179 19.93 -3.81 56.86
CA SER A 179 20.25 -4.71 55.75
C SER A 179 19.14 -5.74 55.53
N ALA A 180 18.08 -5.35 54.83
CA ALA A 180 17.26 -6.31 54.08
C ALA A 180 17.95 -6.53 52.73
N PRO A 181 18.14 -7.78 52.26
CA PRO A 181 18.76 -8.03 50.96
C PRO A 181 17.95 -7.30 49.89
N CYS A 182 18.58 -6.36 49.18
CA CYS A 182 17.94 -5.60 48.12
C CYS A 182 17.55 -6.57 47.00
N LYS A 183 16.27 -6.92 46.93
CA LYS A 183 15.73 -7.79 45.88
C LYS A 183 15.54 -6.95 44.61
N PHE A 184 16.25 -7.35 43.56
CA PHE A 184 16.12 -6.78 42.23
C PHE A 184 15.20 -7.66 41.39
N TRP A 185 14.12 -7.10 40.89
CA TRP A 185 13.15 -7.82 40.08
C TRP A 185 13.38 -7.55 38.60
N THR A 186 13.33 -8.61 37.81
CA THR A 186 13.34 -8.59 36.35
C THR A 186 12.26 -9.48 35.79
N ILE A 187 11.99 -9.34 34.50
CA ILE A 187 10.97 -10.10 33.80
C ILE A 187 11.52 -11.45 33.36
N ASN A 188 10.67 -12.49 33.49
CA ASN A 188 10.92 -13.82 32.96
C ASN A 188 10.28 -13.98 31.56
N PRO A 189 11.02 -13.74 30.47
CA PRO A 189 10.46 -13.86 29.12
C PRO A 189 10.00 -15.29 28.80
N ASP A 190 10.61 -16.31 29.39
CA ASP A 190 10.27 -17.71 29.10
C ASP A 190 8.86 -18.06 29.55
N ARG A 191 8.42 -17.54 30.70
CA ARG A 191 7.04 -17.74 31.20
C ARG A 191 6.02 -17.04 30.30
N PHE A 192 6.35 -15.85 29.81
CA PHE A 192 5.51 -15.14 28.84
C PHE A 192 5.40 -15.89 27.52
N HIS A 193 6.53 -16.39 26.99
CA HIS A 193 6.53 -17.20 25.77
C HIS A 193 5.74 -18.49 25.91
N GLN A 194 5.79 -19.13 27.08
CA GLN A 194 4.97 -20.30 27.37
C GLN A 194 3.47 -19.99 27.28
N ASP A 195 3.00 -18.90 27.89
CA ASP A 195 1.59 -18.53 27.82
C ASP A 195 1.15 -18.08 26.42
N LEU A 196 2.00 -17.32 25.70
CA LEU A 196 1.72 -16.91 24.32
C LEU A 196 1.60 -18.11 23.39
N ARG A 197 2.47 -19.11 23.59
CA ARG A 197 2.42 -20.39 22.89
C ARG A 197 1.13 -21.12 23.17
N ASP A 198 0.70 -21.18 24.42
CA ASP A 198 -0.52 -21.91 24.80
C ASP A 198 -1.76 -21.23 24.26
N ASP A 199 -1.85 -19.90 24.37
CA ASP A 199 -2.94 -19.12 23.78
C ASP A 199 -3.05 -19.35 22.26
N PHE A 200 -1.90 -19.44 21.57
CA PHE A 200 -1.85 -19.73 20.15
C PHE A 200 -2.30 -21.16 19.82
N ILE A 201 -1.86 -22.15 20.60
CA ILE A 201 -2.32 -23.54 20.40
C ILE A 201 -3.84 -23.58 20.60
N VAL A 202 -4.37 -22.96 21.65
CA VAL A 202 -5.81 -22.93 21.92
C VAL A 202 -6.58 -22.25 20.78
N SER A 203 -6.12 -21.11 20.26
CA SER A 203 -6.78 -20.44 19.14
C SER A 203 -6.73 -21.25 17.84
N ALA A 204 -5.64 -21.96 17.58
CA ALA A 204 -5.53 -22.82 16.41
C ALA A 204 -6.49 -24.02 16.49
N PHE A 205 -6.67 -24.62 17.67
CA PHE A 205 -7.66 -25.68 17.87
C PHE A 205 -9.10 -25.17 17.78
N ALA A 206 -9.36 -23.93 18.23
CA ALA A 206 -10.67 -23.30 18.07
C ALA A 206 -11.05 -23.12 16.59
N ASN A 207 -10.09 -22.75 15.74
CA ASN A 207 -10.31 -22.57 14.31
C ASN A 207 -10.45 -23.89 13.54
N ARG A 208 -9.77 -24.95 14.00
CA ARG A 208 -9.77 -26.26 13.33
C ARG A 208 -10.96 -27.14 13.71
N PHE A 209 -11.39 -27.09 14.97
CA PHE A 209 -12.48 -27.92 15.50
C PHE A 209 -13.63 -27.02 15.96
N ASP A 210 -13.58 -26.59 17.22
CA ASP A 210 -14.53 -25.68 17.84
C ASP A 210 -13.97 -25.11 19.15
N ASN A 211 -14.70 -24.16 19.75
CA ASN A 211 -14.32 -23.54 21.01
C ASN A 211 -14.29 -24.53 22.19
N ASN A 212 -15.10 -25.60 22.16
CA ASN A 212 -15.12 -26.60 23.24
C ASN A 212 -13.86 -27.47 23.21
N ALA A 213 -13.41 -27.90 22.03
CA ALA A 213 -12.15 -28.61 21.87
C ALA A 213 -10.94 -27.75 22.27
N ALA A 214 -11.00 -26.44 22.00
CA ALA A 214 -9.97 -25.50 22.41
C ALA A 214 -9.80 -25.45 23.94
N GLU A 215 -10.91 -25.40 24.68
CA GLU A 215 -10.88 -25.42 26.15
C GLU A 215 -10.45 -26.79 26.71
N LEU A 216 -10.82 -27.89 26.06
CA LEU A 216 -10.29 -29.23 26.40
C LEU A 216 -8.76 -29.25 26.31
N ILE A 217 -8.20 -28.76 25.21
CA ILE A 217 -6.75 -28.66 25.01
C ILE A 217 -6.10 -27.71 26.01
N ARG A 218 -6.77 -26.61 26.36
CA ARG A 218 -6.29 -25.68 27.38
C ARG A 218 -6.12 -26.35 28.74
N VAL A 219 -7.13 -27.10 29.20
CA VAL A 219 -7.07 -27.86 30.46
C VAL A 219 -6.01 -28.96 30.38
N LEU A 220 -5.90 -29.64 29.24
CA LEU A 220 -4.87 -30.66 29.01
C LEU A 220 -3.45 -30.08 29.12
N ILE A 221 -3.19 -28.91 28.53
CA ILE A 221 -1.91 -28.19 28.62
C ILE A 221 -1.62 -27.76 30.07
N GLN A 222 -2.63 -27.30 30.81
CA GLN A 222 -2.47 -26.98 32.23
C GLN A 222 -2.07 -28.21 33.06
N GLN A 223 -2.68 -29.37 32.80
CA GLN A 223 -2.34 -30.63 33.47
C GLN A 223 -0.96 -31.16 33.07
N MET A 224 -0.52 -30.88 31.84
CA MET A 224 0.84 -31.20 31.41
C MET A 224 1.89 -30.48 32.27
N TYR A 225 1.70 -29.21 32.63
CA TYR A 225 2.70 -28.46 33.40
C TYR A 225 2.89 -28.91 34.83
N VAL A 226 1.93 -29.66 35.38
CA VAL A 226 2.09 -30.30 36.69
C VAL A 226 3.12 -31.43 36.61
N ARG A 227 3.27 -32.05 35.44
CA ARG A 227 4.01 -33.31 35.26
C ARG A 227 5.24 -33.20 34.38
N THR A 228 5.30 -32.19 33.51
CA THR A 228 6.29 -32.08 32.44
C THR A 228 6.90 -30.69 32.42
N GLU A 229 8.19 -30.63 32.08
CA GLU A 229 8.87 -29.38 31.76
C GLU A 229 8.18 -28.65 30.58
N PRO A 230 8.05 -27.31 30.64
CA PRO A 230 7.28 -26.57 29.64
C PRO A 230 7.72 -26.77 28.19
N TRP A 231 9.02 -26.95 27.94
CA TRP A 231 9.63 -27.06 26.61
C TRP A 231 9.95 -28.51 26.19
N ALA A 232 9.39 -29.50 26.89
CA ALA A 232 9.57 -30.90 26.50
C ALA A 232 8.96 -31.19 25.11
N VAL A 233 9.59 -32.10 24.37
CA VAL A 233 9.20 -32.48 23.01
C VAL A 233 7.84 -33.21 23.00
N VAL A 234 7.58 -33.98 24.05
CA VAL A 234 6.37 -34.76 24.29
C VAL A 234 6.00 -34.59 25.77
N SER A 235 4.70 -34.51 26.07
CA SER A 235 4.23 -34.49 27.45
C SER A 235 4.37 -35.86 28.12
N ASN A 236 4.49 -35.88 29.44
CA ASN A 236 4.20 -37.09 30.20
C ASN A 236 2.71 -37.49 30.02
N PRO A 237 2.37 -38.79 30.11
CA PRO A 237 0.98 -39.23 29.98
C PRO A 237 0.07 -38.56 31.02
N VAL A 238 -1.03 -37.98 30.55
CA VAL A 238 -2.07 -37.38 31.40
C VAL A 238 -3.31 -38.30 31.38
N PRO A 239 -3.78 -38.78 32.54
CA PRO A 239 -5.01 -39.55 32.64
C PRO A 239 -6.23 -38.69 32.27
N ILE A 240 -7.10 -39.19 31.39
CA ILE A 240 -8.23 -38.41 30.89
C ILE A 240 -9.33 -38.16 31.95
N VAL A 241 -9.43 -39.04 32.96
CA VAL A 241 -10.38 -38.91 34.06
C VAL A 241 -10.11 -37.63 34.86
N GLU A 242 -8.84 -37.29 35.10
CA GLU A 242 -8.48 -36.06 35.81
C GLU A 242 -8.89 -34.81 35.03
N VAL A 243 -8.72 -34.84 33.70
CA VAL A 243 -9.14 -33.75 32.81
C VAL A 243 -10.67 -33.61 32.86
N LYS A 244 -11.41 -34.72 32.81
CA LYS A 244 -12.87 -34.76 32.91
C LYS A 244 -13.36 -34.19 34.24
N ASP A 245 -12.70 -34.51 35.34
CA ASP A 245 -13.08 -34.01 36.68
C ASP A 245 -12.77 -32.52 36.86
N LEU A 246 -11.70 -32.01 36.25
CA LEU A 246 -11.40 -30.58 36.26
C LEU A 246 -12.41 -29.77 35.45
N ILE A 247 -12.82 -30.28 34.28
CA ILE A 247 -13.84 -29.62 33.47
C ILE A 247 -15.19 -29.60 34.20
N LYS A 248 -15.56 -30.69 34.89
CA LYS A 248 -16.74 -30.73 35.76
C LYS A 248 -16.68 -29.70 36.89
N LYS A 249 -15.51 -29.51 37.50
CA LYS A 249 -15.31 -28.49 38.56
C LYS A 249 -15.43 -27.06 38.04
N MET A 250 -15.02 -26.81 36.79
CA MET A 250 -15.11 -25.47 36.19
C MET A 250 -16.53 -25.10 35.73
N ASN A 251 -17.38 -26.08 35.40
CA ASN A 251 -18.81 -25.93 35.03
C ASN A 251 -19.11 -24.87 33.94
N THR A 252 -18.11 -24.50 33.13
CA THR A 252 -18.20 -23.42 32.13
C THR A 252 -18.79 -23.86 30.80
N PHE A 253 -18.73 -25.15 30.45
CA PHE A 253 -19.16 -25.68 29.15
C PHE A 253 -19.98 -26.98 29.28
N PRO A 254 -21.32 -26.91 29.36
CA PRO A 254 -22.17 -28.08 29.56
C PRO A 254 -22.15 -29.07 28.38
N GLN A 255 -21.95 -28.58 27.15
CA GLN A 255 -21.85 -29.42 25.94
C GLN A 255 -20.57 -30.27 25.92
N LEU A 256 -19.46 -29.71 26.41
CA LEU A 256 -18.20 -30.44 26.52
C LEU A 256 -18.30 -31.59 27.52
N ILE A 257 -19.01 -31.39 28.64
CA ILE A 257 -19.20 -32.42 29.66
C ILE A 257 -20.07 -33.58 29.12
N ALA A 258 -21.13 -33.26 28.37
CA ALA A 258 -22.04 -34.25 27.81
C ALA A 258 -21.39 -35.12 26.73
N HIS A 259 -20.56 -34.54 25.86
CA HIS A 259 -19.94 -35.21 24.71
C HIS A 259 -18.42 -35.39 24.84
N PHE A 260 -17.89 -35.35 26.07
CA PHE A 260 -16.44 -35.35 26.34
C PHE A 260 -15.70 -36.50 25.65
N ASP A 261 -16.22 -37.73 25.78
CA ASP A 261 -15.57 -38.92 25.24
C ASP A 261 -15.56 -38.91 23.68
N GLN A 262 -16.51 -38.21 23.05
CA GLN A 262 -16.56 -38.03 21.60
C GLN A 262 -15.49 -37.04 21.12
N TYR A 263 -15.28 -35.93 21.83
CA TYR A 263 -14.21 -34.97 21.50
C TYR A 263 -12.82 -35.62 21.60
N VAL A 264 -12.59 -36.43 22.63
CA VAL A 264 -11.33 -37.17 22.80
C VAL A 264 -11.10 -38.14 21.64
N ALA A 265 -12.15 -38.86 21.22
CA ALA A 265 -12.07 -39.78 20.08
C ALA A 265 -11.77 -39.06 18.76
N VAL A 266 -12.39 -37.90 18.51
CA VAL A 266 -12.12 -37.09 17.30
C VAL A 266 -10.67 -36.58 17.30
N LEU A 267 -10.16 -36.13 18.44
CA LEU A 267 -8.78 -35.67 18.58
C LEU A 267 -7.74 -36.79 18.42
N GLU A 268 -8.09 -38.02 18.80
CA GLU A 268 -7.25 -39.21 18.61
C GLU A 268 -7.24 -39.67 17.15
N GLN A 269 -8.39 -39.61 16.47
CA GLN A 269 -8.53 -40.05 15.07
C GLN A 269 -7.91 -39.08 14.05
N ASP A 270 -7.52 -37.88 14.47
CA ASP A 270 -6.95 -36.88 13.56
C ASP A 270 -5.56 -37.29 13.03
N ASN A 271 -5.37 -37.13 11.71
CA ASN A 271 -4.11 -37.43 11.02
C ASN A 271 -2.93 -36.57 11.48
N SER A 272 -3.22 -35.45 12.14
CA SER A 272 -2.21 -34.54 12.69
C SER A 272 -1.47 -35.11 13.92
N LYS A 273 -1.97 -36.21 14.51
CA LYS A 273 -1.36 -36.91 15.66
C LYS A 273 -1.02 -35.98 16.83
N PHE A 274 -1.86 -34.99 17.09
CA PHE A 274 -1.62 -34.04 18.18
C PHE A 274 -1.59 -34.73 19.54
N MET A 275 -2.45 -35.74 19.71
CA MET A 275 -2.61 -36.51 20.94
C MET A 275 -2.33 -37.99 20.66
N HIS A 276 -1.46 -38.62 21.46
CA HIS A 276 -1.12 -40.04 21.40
C HIS A 276 -1.67 -40.76 22.62
N LYS A 277 -2.36 -41.88 22.42
CA LYS A 277 -2.76 -42.77 23.51
C LYS A 277 -1.61 -43.72 23.84
N VAL A 278 -1.10 -43.69 25.07
CA VAL A 278 0.09 -44.46 25.49
C VAL A 278 -0.24 -45.55 26.51
N GLY A 279 -1.39 -45.47 27.18
CA GLY A 279 -1.83 -46.52 28.10
C GLY A 279 -3.35 -46.57 28.22
N GLU A 280 -3.89 -47.77 28.47
CA GLU A 280 -5.33 -48.02 28.61
C GLU A 280 -5.85 -47.86 30.04
N ALA A 281 -4.95 -47.78 31.03
CA ALA A 281 -5.33 -47.62 32.42
C ALA A 281 -6.13 -46.31 32.64
N SER A 282 -7.19 -46.39 33.46
CA SER A 282 -8.05 -45.26 33.85
C SER A 282 -8.69 -44.50 32.68
N GLY A 283 -9.26 -45.22 31.71
CA GLY A 283 -10.00 -44.62 30.59
C GLY A 283 -9.11 -44.04 29.48
N GLY A 284 -7.79 -44.26 29.55
CA GLY A 284 -6.82 -43.78 28.58
C GLY A 284 -5.90 -42.71 29.16
N SER A 285 -4.59 -42.93 29.02
CA SER A 285 -3.57 -41.91 29.28
C SER A 285 -3.06 -41.35 27.95
N PHE A 286 -3.07 -40.02 27.85
CA PHE A 286 -2.79 -39.30 26.62
C PHE A 286 -1.53 -38.45 26.74
N GLN A 287 -0.71 -38.46 25.70
CA GLN A 287 0.45 -37.60 25.54
C GLN A 287 0.22 -36.58 24.44
N LEU A 288 0.60 -35.33 24.68
CA LEU A 288 0.53 -34.25 23.71
C LEU A 288 1.87 -34.11 22.99
N GLY A 289 1.86 -34.26 21.66
CA GLY A 289 3.04 -34.18 20.81
C GLY A 289 3.40 -32.74 20.45
N MET A 290 4.05 -31.99 21.35
CA MET A 290 4.40 -30.58 21.12
C MET A 290 5.20 -30.36 19.83
N LYS A 291 6.20 -31.20 19.54
CA LYS A 291 6.96 -31.10 18.27
C LYS A 291 6.08 -31.30 17.04
N GLN A 292 5.11 -32.20 17.10
CA GLN A 292 4.21 -32.49 15.98
C GLN A 292 3.25 -31.32 15.75
N ILE A 293 2.70 -30.75 16.82
CA ILE A 293 1.88 -29.54 16.80
C ILE A 293 2.62 -28.40 16.06
N PHE A 294 3.87 -28.11 16.46
CA PHE A 294 4.65 -27.06 15.78
C PHE A 294 4.96 -27.41 14.32
N THR A 295 5.20 -28.68 13.97
CA THR A 295 5.43 -29.06 12.57
C THR A 295 4.20 -28.85 11.70
N VAL A 296 3.00 -29.21 12.18
CA VAL A 296 1.75 -29.07 11.43
C VAL A 296 1.42 -27.60 11.22
N PHE A 297 1.52 -26.80 12.28
CA PHE A 297 1.28 -25.35 12.19
C PHE A 297 2.32 -24.63 11.33
N ALA A 298 3.59 -25.05 11.35
CA ALA A 298 4.60 -24.49 10.44
C ALA A 298 4.24 -24.76 8.97
N TRP A 299 3.75 -25.96 8.65
CA TRP A 299 3.26 -26.26 7.30
C TRP A 299 2.05 -25.40 6.92
N GLU A 300 1.10 -25.23 7.83
CA GLU A 300 -0.12 -24.44 7.62
C GLU A 300 0.21 -22.97 7.36
N ILE A 301 1.09 -22.36 8.17
CA ILE A 301 1.55 -20.98 7.97
C ILE A 301 2.28 -20.82 6.64
N CYS A 302 3.17 -21.75 6.28
CA CYS A 302 3.87 -21.68 4.99
C CYS A 302 2.90 -21.80 3.82
N GLU A 303 1.89 -22.66 3.93
CA GLU A 303 0.86 -22.83 2.92
C GLU A 303 0.00 -21.56 2.75
N HIS A 304 -0.41 -20.92 3.86
CA HIS A 304 -1.11 -19.65 3.83
C HIS A 304 -0.27 -18.53 3.18
N ILE A 305 1.03 -18.49 3.48
CA ILE A 305 1.93 -17.51 2.83
C ILE A 305 2.03 -17.76 1.33
N VAL A 306 2.06 -19.02 0.88
CA VAL A 306 2.07 -19.36 -0.55
C VAL A 306 0.73 -18.97 -1.21
N LEU A 307 -0.39 -19.20 -0.52
CA LEU A 307 -1.73 -18.85 -0.99
C LEU A 307 -1.88 -17.35 -1.24
N GLU A 308 -1.41 -16.52 -0.30
CA GLU A 308 -1.51 -15.05 -0.37
C GLU A 308 -0.49 -14.43 -1.34
N LYS A 309 0.75 -14.96 -1.41
CA LYS A 309 1.79 -14.39 -2.27
C LYS A 309 1.65 -14.75 -3.74
N PHE A 310 1.18 -15.96 -4.05
CA PHE A 310 1.15 -16.46 -5.44
C PHE A 310 -0.28 -16.62 -5.92
N ASP A 311 -0.96 -17.68 -5.48
CA ASP A 311 -2.38 -17.98 -5.73
C ASP A 311 -2.77 -19.33 -5.11
N SER A 312 -4.05 -19.70 -5.27
CA SER A 312 -4.59 -21.00 -4.85
C SER A 312 -4.04 -22.18 -5.66
N LYS A 313 -3.55 -21.95 -6.89
CA LYS A 313 -2.95 -22.99 -7.75
C LYS A 313 -1.57 -23.39 -7.23
N ALA A 314 -0.74 -22.41 -6.85
CA ALA A 314 0.55 -22.61 -6.22
C ALA A 314 0.41 -23.29 -4.86
N ALA A 315 -0.58 -22.89 -4.05
CA ALA A 315 -0.88 -23.58 -2.79
C ALA A 315 -1.26 -25.06 -3.03
N ARG A 316 -2.01 -25.36 -4.10
CA ARG A 316 -2.32 -26.75 -4.48
C ARG A 316 -1.06 -27.53 -4.87
N ILE A 317 -0.17 -26.93 -5.67
CA ILE A 317 1.12 -27.55 -6.04
C ILE A 317 1.95 -27.81 -4.78
N PHE A 318 2.01 -26.85 -3.86
CA PHE A 318 2.71 -26.98 -2.58
C PHE A 318 2.18 -28.15 -1.73
N ARG A 319 0.85 -28.32 -1.62
CA ARG A 319 0.23 -29.48 -0.94
C ARG A 319 0.58 -30.81 -1.61
N VAL A 320 0.59 -30.86 -2.94
CA VAL A 320 0.94 -32.07 -3.69
C VAL A 320 2.40 -32.47 -3.41
N VAL A 321 3.32 -31.52 -3.44
CA VAL A 321 4.75 -31.76 -3.17
C VAL A 321 4.95 -32.18 -1.71
N LYS A 322 4.26 -31.53 -0.76
CA LYS A 322 4.26 -31.90 0.67
C LYS A 322 3.89 -33.37 0.89
N ASN A 323 2.85 -33.87 0.21
CA ASN A 323 2.37 -35.24 0.42
C ASN A 323 3.26 -36.32 -0.21
N LYS A 324 3.93 -36.03 -1.34
CA LYS A 324 4.78 -37.01 -2.06
C LYS A 324 6.27 -36.93 -1.73
N SER A 325 6.70 -35.91 -0.99
CA SER A 325 8.09 -35.61 -0.60
C SER A 325 9.05 -35.31 -1.78
N TYR A 326 9.10 -36.15 -2.81
CA TYR A 326 9.87 -35.93 -4.04
C TYR A 326 8.98 -36.09 -5.26
N ILE A 327 8.97 -35.11 -6.16
CA ILE A 327 8.10 -35.14 -7.33
C ILE A 327 8.74 -34.53 -8.57
N GLU A 328 8.50 -35.14 -9.72
CA GLU A 328 8.90 -34.63 -11.02
C GLU A 328 7.89 -33.57 -11.53
N PRO A 329 8.33 -32.59 -12.33
CA PRO A 329 7.44 -31.56 -12.89
C PRO A 329 6.21 -32.11 -13.63
N ASP A 330 6.38 -33.20 -14.39
CA ASP A 330 5.30 -33.80 -15.18
C ASP A 330 4.26 -34.52 -14.30
N GLN A 331 4.66 -34.98 -13.11
CA GLN A 331 3.75 -35.59 -12.15
C GLN A 331 2.93 -34.53 -11.40
N ILE A 332 3.50 -33.34 -11.15
CA ILE A 332 2.76 -32.21 -10.56
C ILE A 332 1.54 -31.88 -11.42
N GLN A 333 1.71 -31.81 -12.74
CA GLN A 333 0.61 -31.51 -13.67
C GLN A 333 -0.57 -32.48 -13.48
N LYS A 334 -0.29 -33.79 -13.46
CA LYS A 334 -1.30 -34.85 -13.37
C LYS A 334 -2.01 -34.86 -12.02
N LEU A 335 -1.29 -34.64 -10.93
CA LEU A 335 -1.83 -34.70 -9.57
C LEU A 335 -2.55 -33.42 -9.16
N ALA A 336 -2.07 -32.26 -9.62
CA ALA A 336 -2.67 -30.97 -9.29
C ALA A 336 -3.84 -30.60 -10.23
N MET A 337 -4.01 -31.32 -11.34
CA MET A 337 -4.97 -31.03 -12.41
C MET A 337 -4.84 -29.58 -12.91
N ILE A 338 -3.60 -29.17 -13.19
CA ILE A 338 -3.24 -27.83 -13.68
C ILE A 338 -2.62 -27.99 -15.08
N PRO A 339 -2.84 -27.06 -16.03
CA PRO A 339 -2.19 -27.11 -17.34
C PRO A 339 -0.65 -27.14 -17.25
N ALA A 340 0.00 -27.88 -18.16
CA ALA A 340 1.46 -28.12 -18.13
C ALA A 340 2.30 -26.83 -18.06
N LYS A 341 1.95 -25.84 -18.89
CA LYS A 341 2.67 -24.56 -18.98
C LYS A 341 2.57 -23.78 -17.66
N GLU A 342 1.39 -23.77 -17.06
CA GLU A 342 1.12 -23.06 -15.82
C GLU A 342 1.77 -23.76 -14.61
N ALA A 343 1.65 -25.09 -14.53
CA ALA A 343 2.29 -25.88 -13.48
C ALA A 343 3.81 -25.71 -13.48
N LYS A 344 4.46 -25.71 -14.67
CA LYS A 344 5.91 -25.47 -14.79
C LYS A 344 6.28 -24.06 -14.35
N ARG A 345 5.57 -23.02 -14.84
CA ARG A 345 5.81 -21.62 -14.45
C ARG A 345 5.74 -21.43 -12.93
N LEU A 346 4.66 -21.90 -12.29
CA LEU A 346 4.47 -21.76 -10.84
C LEU A 346 5.49 -22.57 -10.04
N SER A 347 5.85 -23.77 -10.49
CA SER A 347 6.86 -24.60 -9.80
C SER A 347 8.24 -23.95 -9.81
N TYR A 348 8.66 -23.38 -10.94
CA TYR A 348 9.94 -22.66 -11.01
C TYR A 348 9.91 -21.34 -10.23
N GLN A 349 8.79 -20.62 -10.24
CA GLN A 349 8.64 -19.42 -9.40
C GLN A 349 8.76 -19.75 -7.90
N LEU A 350 8.24 -20.90 -7.46
CA LEU A 350 8.41 -21.39 -6.08
C LEU A 350 9.86 -21.82 -5.78
N VAL A 351 10.62 -22.25 -6.79
CA VAL A 351 12.06 -22.52 -6.65
C VAL A 351 12.84 -21.21 -6.51
N GLU A 352 12.58 -20.20 -7.35
CA GLU A 352 13.25 -18.89 -7.31
C GLU A 352 13.12 -18.24 -5.92
N GLU A 353 11.94 -18.33 -5.32
CA GLU A 353 11.66 -17.80 -3.97
C GLU A 353 12.10 -18.75 -2.85
N ASN A 354 12.82 -19.84 -3.15
CA ASN A 354 13.35 -20.84 -2.21
C ASN A 354 12.28 -21.55 -1.36
N PHE A 355 11.05 -21.69 -1.88
CA PHE A 355 10.03 -22.56 -1.29
C PHE A 355 10.25 -24.03 -1.66
N PHE A 356 10.75 -24.29 -2.87
CA PHE A 356 11.16 -25.60 -3.35
C PHE A 356 12.67 -25.72 -3.47
N GLN A 357 13.17 -26.92 -3.21
CA GLN A 357 14.56 -27.29 -3.47
C GLN A 357 14.60 -28.26 -4.66
N ILE A 358 15.62 -28.09 -5.49
CA ILE A 358 15.90 -28.97 -6.62
C ILE A 358 16.92 -30.01 -6.18
N GLN A 359 16.57 -31.29 -6.34
CA GLN A 359 17.51 -32.39 -6.26
C GLN A 359 17.71 -33.00 -7.65
N GLU A 360 18.95 -32.88 -8.16
CA GLU A 360 19.35 -33.51 -9.41
C GLU A 360 19.88 -34.92 -9.15
N LEU A 361 19.22 -35.92 -9.73
CA LEU A 361 19.73 -37.29 -9.76
C LEU A 361 20.43 -37.55 -11.09
N LYS A 362 21.76 -37.67 -11.06
CA LYS A 362 22.56 -38.05 -12.21
C LYS A 362 22.59 -39.57 -12.33
N LYS A 363 22.11 -40.12 -13.44
CA LYS A 363 22.30 -41.54 -13.74
C LYS A 363 23.75 -41.75 -14.16
N VAL A 364 24.49 -42.61 -13.45
CA VAL A 364 25.82 -43.05 -13.87
C VAL A 364 25.64 -43.87 -15.16
N SER A 365 26.12 -43.35 -16.29
CA SER A 365 26.14 -44.09 -17.54
C SER A 365 27.25 -45.14 -17.49
N THR A 366 26.93 -46.41 -17.76
CA THR A 366 27.94 -47.47 -17.92
C THR A 366 28.74 -47.32 -19.21
N ASN A 367 28.27 -46.51 -20.18
CA ASN A 367 28.95 -46.24 -21.45
C ASN A 367 29.19 -44.74 -21.61
N ASN A 368 30.46 -44.37 -21.71
CA ASN A 368 31.01 -43.01 -21.56
C ASN A 368 30.79 -42.04 -22.75
N THR A 369 29.71 -42.19 -23.52
CA THR A 369 29.55 -41.54 -24.84
C THR A 369 28.30 -40.67 -25.01
N GLY A 370 27.59 -40.30 -23.95
CA GLY A 370 26.45 -39.37 -24.05
C GLY A 370 26.27 -38.46 -22.83
N PRO A 371 25.59 -37.31 -22.98
CA PRO A 371 25.28 -36.43 -21.86
C PRO A 371 24.40 -37.18 -20.86
N ASN A 372 24.82 -37.21 -19.59
CA ASN A 372 24.12 -37.91 -18.52
C ASN A 372 22.71 -37.34 -18.37
N LYS A 373 21.66 -38.14 -18.61
CA LYS A 373 20.27 -37.75 -18.33
C LYS A 373 20.12 -37.53 -16.81
N SER A 374 19.92 -36.28 -16.40
CA SER A 374 19.66 -35.88 -15.02
C SER A 374 18.15 -35.73 -14.79
N PHE A 375 17.63 -36.37 -13.75
CA PHE A 375 16.25 -36.16 -13.30
C PHE A 375 16.22 -35.03 -12.28
N VAL A 376 15.31 -34.07 -12.49
CA VAL A 376 15.07 -32.96 -11.57
C VAL A 376 13.88 -33.33 -10.70
N LEU A 377 14.12 -33.48 -9.40
CA LEU A 377 13.08 -33.71 -8.41
C LEU A 377 12.88 -32.46 -7.57
N PHE A 378 11.63 -32.04 -7.42
CA PHE A 378 11.26 -31.02 -6.46
C PHE A 378 10.94 -31.66 -5.12
N HIS A 379 11.51 -31.10 -4.06
CA HIS A 379 11.18 -31.46 -2.69
C HIS A 379 11.13 -30.22 -1.80
N ILE A 380 10.48 -30.37 -0.65
CA ILE A 380 10.41 -29.31 0.36
C ILE A 380 11.11 -29.77 1.62
N GLN A 381 12.18 -29.07 1.99
CA GLN A 381 12.80 -29.21 3.30
C GLN A 381 12.20 -28.19 4.26
N LEU A 382 11.44 -28.67 5.25
CA LEU A 382 10.71 -27.79 6.20
C LEU A 382 11.64 -26.81 6.93
N ASP A 383 12.80 -27.27 7.42
CA ASP A 383 13.71 -26.39 8.16
C ASP A 383 14.33 -25.27 7.30
N ALA A 384 14.60 -25.55 6.02
CA ALA A 384 15.09 -24.55 5.09
C ALA A 384 13.97 -23.56 4.72
N LEU A 385 12.77 -24.09 4.44
CA LEU A 385 11.57 -23.30 4.17
C LEU A 385 11.25 -22.33 5.31
N VAL A 386 11.25 -22.81 6.55
CA VAL A 386 10.99 -21.97 7.74
C VAL A 386 12.03 -20.86 7.86
N ARG A 387 13.31 -21.12 7.55
CA ARG A 387 14.36 -20.09 7.54
C ARG A 387 14.14 -19.06 6.43
N THR A 388 13.76 -19.49 5.23
CA THR A 388 13.40 -18.58 4.12
C THR A 388 12.23 -17.69 4.50
N VAL A 389 11.16 -18.28 5.05
CA VAL A 389 9.98 -17.54 5.49
C VAL A 389 10.33 -16.56 6.60
N LEU A 390 11.15 -16.95 7.59
CA LEU A 390 11.64 -16.03 8.61
C LEU A 390 12.39 -14.83 8.02
N GLN A 391 13.22 -15.04 7.00
CA GLN A 391 13.91 -13.92 6.33
C GLN A 391 12.92 -12.96 5.66
N ILE A 392 11.85 -13.50 5.04
CA ILE A 392 10.77 -12.69 4.47
C ILE A 392 10.08 -11.91 5.59
N CYS A 393 9.74 -12.54 6.71
CA CYS A 393 9.12 -11.87 7.85
C CYS A 393 10.00 -10.75 8.42
N TYR A 394 11.31 -10.96 8.61
CA TYR A 394 12.22 -9.91 9.08
C TYR A 394 12.34 -8.75 8.07
N LYS A 395 12.35 -9.03 6.76
CA LYS A 395 12.35 -7.99 5.73
C LYS A 395 11.05 -7.18 5.76
N SER A 396 9.90 -7.85 5.88
CA SER A 396 8.60 -7.19 6.01
C SER A 396 8.52 -6.34 7.28
N LEU A 397 8.98 -6.86 8.41
CA LEU A 397 9.06 -6.12 9.67
C LEU A 397 9.95 -4.87 9.55
N PHE A 398 11.13 -5.01 8.96
CA PHE A 398 12.04 -3.89 8.70
C PHE A 398 11.37 -2.81 7.84
N ASN A 399 10.67 -3.21 6.76
CA ASN A 399 9.97 -2.29 5.87
C ASN A 399 8.83 -1.55 6.60
N ILE A 400 8.06 -2.26 7.43
CA ILE A 400 6.97 -1.68 8.23
C ILE A 400 7.51 -0.69 9.26
N MET A 401 8.56 -1.05 9.99
CA MET A 401 9.20 -0.16 10.95
C MET A 401 9.77 1.08 10.27
N THR A 402 10.45 0.92 9.14
CA THR A 402 10.97 2.05 8.35
C THR A 402 9.85 2.95 7.86
N ARG A 403 8.75 2.36 7.37
CA ARG A 403 7.56 3.11 6.95
C ARG A 403 6.90 3.84 8.12
N ARG A 404 6.85 3.23 9.31
CA ARG A 404 6.35 3.85 10.54
C ARG A 404 7.18 5.08 10.91
N THR A 405 8.50 4.93 10.95
CA THR A 405 9.43 6.02 11.28
C THR A 405 9.31 7.16 10.28
N TYR A 406 9.24 6.83 8.98
CA TYR A 406 9.02 7.82 7.92
C TYR A 406 7.68 8.54 8.07
N PHE A 407 6.59 7.80 8.35
CA PHE A 407 5.26 8.37 8.52
C PHE A 407 5.17 9.27 9.76
N LYS A 408 5.81 8.88 10.87
CA LYS A 408 5.97 9.72 12.06
C LYS A 408 6.78 10.99 11.74
N PHE A 409 7.84 10.87 10.94
CA PHE A 409 8.69 11.98 10.57
C PHE A 409 7.95 13.02 9.70
N GLN A 410 7.22 12.58 8.68
CA GLN A 410 6.42 13.48 7.83
C GLN A 410 5.40 14.29 8.64
N ASN A 411 4.73 13.65 9.61
CA ASN A 411 3.68 14.25 10.41
C ASN A 411 4.18 14.84 11.75
N LYS A 412 5.50 14.94 11.94
CA LYS A 412 6.12 15.32 13.21
C LYS A 412 5.59 16.64 13.77
N ARG A 413 5.40 17.66 12.93
CA ARG A 413 4.93 18.99 13.36
C ARG A 413 3.55 18.92 14.04
N ILE A 414 2.65 18.11 13.50
CA ILE A 414 1.26 18.02 13.97
C ILE A 414 1.20 17.13 15.21
N ILE A 415 2.01 16.06 15.26
CA ILE A 415 2.18 15.22 16.45
C ILE A 415 2.77 16.04 17.61
N ASP A 416 3.82 16.83 17.36
CA ASP A 416 4.44 17.69 18.38
C ASP A 416 3.47 18.78 18.86
N LYS A 417 2.67 19.37 17.96
CA LYS A 417 1.60 20.33 18.33
C LYS A 417 0.57 19.68 19.25
N LYS A 418 0.09 18.48 18.90
CA LYS A 418 -0.83 17.70 19.74
C LYS A 418 -0.24 17.40 21.12
N GLN A 419 1.00 16.90 21.18
CA GLN A 419 1.67 16.58 22.44
C GLN A 419 1.83 17.81 23.35
N ARG A 420 2.15 18.98 22.79
CA ARG A 420 2.21 20.23 23.55
C ARG A 420 0.86 20.61 24.12
N ILE A 421 -0.20 20.55 23.32
CA ILE A 421 -1.57 20.83 23.75
C ILE A 421 -2.02 19.85 24.85
N ASP A 422 -1.78 18.54 24.67
CA ASP A 422 -2.09 17.51 25.67
C ASP A 422 -1.34 17.75 26.99
N THR A 423 -0.08 18.20 26.92
CA THR A 423 0.72 18.55 28.11
C THR A 423 0.15 19.76 28.84
N ILE A 424 -0.27 20.78 28.09
CA ILE A 424 -0.93 21.98 28.66
C ILE A 424 -2.26 21.57 29.30
N LEU A 425 -3.09 20.77 28.63
CA LEU A 425 -4.35 20.25 29.16
C LEU A 425 -4.14 19.45 30.45
N LEU A 426 -3.15 18.56 30.50
CA LEU A 426 -2.80 17.80 31.71
C LEU A 426 -2.36 18.72 32.86
N SER A 427 -1.55 19.75 32.56
CA SER A 427 -1.11 20.72 33.57
C SER A 427 -2.27 21.56 34.12
N MET A 428 -3.16 22.05 33.25
CA MET A 428 -4.32 22.86 33.63
C MET A 428 -5.38 22.03 34.37
N ARG A 429 -5.56 20.76 33.99
CA ARG A 429 -6.43 19.82 34.71
C ARG A 429 -5.90 19.54 36.13
N SER A 430 -4.58 19.41 36.29
CA SER A 430 -3.98 19.21 37.62
C SER A 430 -4.11 20.44 38.54
N GLN A 431 -4.28 21.62 37.95
CA GLN A 431 -4.49 22.89 38.66
C GLN A 431 -5.98 23.19 38.93
N GLY A 432 -6.90 22.33 38.47
CA GLY A 432 -8.34 22.49 38.70
C GLY A 432 -9.01 23.57 37.82
N ALA A 433 -8.48 23.82 36.61
CA ALA A 433 -9.03 24.81 35.67
C ALA A 433 -10.50 24.54 35.28
N SER A 434 -11.23 25.62 34.94
CA SER A 434 -12.64 25.52 34.52
C SER A 434 -12.78 24.84 33.16
N ALA A 435 -13.94 24.22 32.91
CA ALA A 435 -14.20 23.46 31.68
C ALA A 435 -14.09 24.32 30.40
N GLU A 436 -14.38 25.62 30.49
CA GLU A 436 -14.27 26.59 29.39
C GLU A 436 -12.81 26.82 28.98
N GLN A 437 -11.90 26.96 29.95
CA GLN A 437 -10.47 27.13 29.67
C GLN A 437 -9.84 25.89 29.02
N LEU A 438 -10.36 24.70 29.33
CA LEU A 438 -9.94 23.45 28.70
C LEU A 438 -10.42 23.36 27.25
N LEU A 439 -11.63 23.83 26.95
CA LEU A 439 -12.16 23.89 25.58
C LEU A 439 -11.38 24.88 24.71
N ASP A 440 -11.03 26.06 25.22
CA ASP A 440 -10.23 27.04 24.48
C ASP A 440 -8.84 26.50 24.07
N ILE A 441 -8.20 25.74 24.96
CA ILE A 441 -6.92 25.09 24.70
C ILE A 441 -7.09 23.97 23.66
N GLU A 442 -8.20 23.24 23.72
CA GLU A 442 -8.53 22.21 22.73
C GLU A 442 -8.83 22.84 21.35
N GLU A 443 -9.43 24.03 21.29
CA GLU A 443 -9.72 24.79 20.08
C GLU A 443 -8.47 25.38 19.38
N MET A 444 -7.31 25.39 20.05
CA MET A 444 -6.01 25.68 19.39
C MET A 444 -5.67 24.67 18.27
N LEU A 445 -6.35 23.51 18.27
CA LEU A 445 -6.35 22.53 17.19
C LEU A 445 -7.53 22.79 16.24
N THR A 446 -7.20 23.23 15.03
CA THR A 446 -8.21 23.54 14.01
C THR A 446 -8.98 22.28 13.59
N PRO A 447 -10.27 22.38 13.23
CA PRO A 447 -11.06 21.23 12.75
C PRO A 447 -10.39 20.37 11.66
N PRO A 448 -9.73 20.92 10.61
CA PRO A 448 -9.01 20.11 9.63
C PRO A 448 -7.77 19.40 10.22
N GLU A 449 -7.06 20.01 11.18
CA GLU A 449 -5.95 19.35 11.87
C GLU A 449 -6.44 18.19 12.75
N ARG A 450 -7.62 18.34 13.39
CA ARG A 450 -8.25 17.25 14.16
C ARG A 450 -8.60 16.06 13.27
N GLU A 451 -9.20 16.33 12.10
CA GLU A 451 -9.52 15.26 11.14
C GLU A 451 -8.25 14.57 10.62
N LEU A 452 -7.21 15.35 10.31
CA LEU A 452 -5.91 14.81 9.87
C LEU A 452 -5.26 13.98 10.98
N LEU A 453 -5.31 14.41 12.25
CA LEU A 453 -4.81 13.66 13.40
C LEU A 453 -5.52 12.32 13.56
N VAL A 454 -6.85 12.27 13.40
CA VAL A 454 -7.61 11.01 13.45
C VAL A 454 -7.15 10.07 12.32
N LYS A 455 -6.94 10.60 11.11
CA LYS A 455 -6.41 9.80 9.99
C LYS A 455 -4.98 9.28 10.27
N ILE A 456 -4.12 10.12 10.84
CA ILE A 456 -2.75 9.76 11.23
C ILE A 456 -2.76 8.67 12.31
N GLU A 457 -3.59 8.82 13.35
CA GLU A 457 -3.71 7.84 14.42
C GLU A 457 -4.24 6.50 13.95
N ASN A 458 -5.27 6.48 13.11
CA ASN A 458 -5.81 5.25 12.55
C ASN A 458 -4.77 4.53 11.67
N SER A 459 -4.00 5.30 10.90
CA SER A 459 -2.91 4.76 10.09
C SER A 459 -1.78 4.18 10.96
N LEU A 460 -1.38 4.87 12.03
CA LEU A 460 -0.38 4.40 12.99
C LEU A 460 -0.85 3.16 13.76
N LYS A 461 -2.11 3.13 14.19
CA LYS A 461 -2.73 1.96 14.83
C LYS A 461 -2.67 0.75 13.90
N LYS A 462 -3.03 0.92 12.63
CA LYS A 462 -2.94 -0.15 11.62
C LYS A 462 -1.52 -0.67 11.43
N ILE A 463 -0.54 0.23 11.32
CA ILE A 463 0.88 -0.14 11.18
C ILE A 463 1.39 -0.90 12.42
N ASN A 464 1.05 -0.45 13.63
CA ASN A 464 1.45 -1.11 14.86
C ASN A 464 0.78 -2.49 15.03
N LEU A 465 -0.47 -2.66 14.57
CA LEU A 465 -1.14 -3.96 14.56
C LEU A 465 -0.43 -4.94 13.62
N LEU A 466 -0.06 -4.50 12.42
CA LEU A 466 0.69 -5.32 11.47
C LEU A 466 2.06 -5.74 12.01
N GLU A 467 2.75 -4.86 12.75
CA GLU A 467 4.02 -5.19 13.42
C GLU A 467 3.83 -6.32 14.45
N ILE A 468 2.76 -6.27 15.23
CA ILE A 468 2.44 -7.30 16.23
C ILE A 468 2.09 -8.63 15.54
N GLU A 469 1.31 -8.61 14.47
CA GLU A 469 0.91 -9.82 13.74
C GLU A 469 2.11 -10.53 13.06
N ILE A 470 3.04 -9.75 12.49
CA ILE A 470 4.26 -10.31 11.90
C ILE A 470 5.17 -10.87 13.00
N ASP A 471 5.32 -10.19 14.15
CA ASP A 471 6.11 -10.73 15.26
C ASP A 471 5.51 -12.03 15.82
N GLN A 472 4.19 -12.16 15.91
CA GLN A 472 3.55 -13.43 16.28
C GLN A 472 3.92 -14.58 15.32
N THR A 473 3.96 -14.28 14.02
CA THR A 473 4.38 -15.25 13.00
C THR A 473 5.87 -15.61 13.15
N ILE A 474 6.73 -14.62 13.41
CA ILE A 474 8.16 -14.82 13.67
C ILE A 474 8.35 -15.70 14.91
N PHE A 475 7.66 -15.38 16.01
CA PHE A 475 7.71 -16.13 17.26
C PHE A 475 7.40 -17.61 17.02
N PHE A 476 6.33 -17.90 16.28
CA PHE A 476 5.94 -19.26 15.99
C PHE A 476 7.03 -20.03 15.19
N LEU A 477 7.58 -19.40 14.15
CA LEU A 477 8.60 -20.01 13.30
C LEU A 477 9.93 -20.18 14.07
N GLU A 478 10.27 -19.25 14.97
CA GLU A 478 11.39 -19.37 15.90
C GLU A 478 11.19 -20.54 16.87
N LEU A 479 9.97 -20.72 17.41
CA LEU A 479 9.63 -21.86 18.27
C LEU A 479 9.84 -23.20 17.55
N LYS A 480 9.44 -23.28 16.28
CA LYS A 480 9.64 -24.51 15.49
C LYS A 480 11.12 -24.86 15.36
N ILE A 481 11.99 -23.86 15.17
CA ILE A 481 13.44 -24.03 15.08
C ILE A 481 14.02 -24.39 16.45
N SER A 482 13.60 -23.71 17.52
CA SER A 482 14.14 -23.93 18.87
C SER A 482 13.83 -25.33 19.40
N VAL A 483 12.62 -25.85 19.15
CA VAL A 483 12.21 -27.21 19.53
C VAL A 483 13.03 -28.29 18.81
N ASN A 484 13.46 -28.03 17.56
CA ASN A 484 14.36 -28.94 16.84
C ASN A 484 15.80 -28.89 17.40
N HIS A 485 16.23 -27.74 17.94
CA HIS A 485 17.54 -27.51 18.55
C HIS A 485 17.52 -27.68 20.08
N CYS A 486 16.62 -28.49 20.64
CA CYS A 486 16.60 -28.87 22.07
C CYS A 486 17.81 -29.72 22.53
N LYS A 487 19.02 -29.25 22.20
CA LYS A 487 20.23 -29.33 23.02
C LYS A 487 20.71 -27.95 23.51
N LEU A 488 20.29 -26.81 22.91
CA LEU A 488 20.95 -25.52 23.16
C LEU A 488 20.28 -24.56 24.15
N PHE A 489 19.02 -24.77 24.56
CA PHE A 489 18.43 -23.97 25.66
C PHE A 489 18.76 -24.51 27.05
N VAL A 490 19.20 -25.76 27.13
CA VAL A 490 19.51 -26.45 28.39
C VAL A 490 20.99 -26.30 28.79
N GLU A 491 21.90 -26.05 27.85
CA GLU A 491 23.35 -25.92 28.15
C GLU A 491 23.77 -24.57 28.73
N ILE A 492 22.98 -23.49 28.58
CA ILE A 492 23.31 -22.18 29.17
C ILE A 492 22.92 -22.11 30.66
N HIS A 493 22.08 -23.03 31.15
CA HIS A 493 21.64 -23.08 32.55
C HIS A 493 22.09 -24.31 33.36
N LYS A 494 22.80 -25.28 32.76
CA LYS A 494 23.23 -26.52 33.44
C LYS A 494 24.66 -26.54 33.97
N SER A 495 25.46 -25.48 33.87
CA SER A 495 26.85 -25.48 34.37
C SER A 495 26.99 -25.22 35.89
N ALA A 496 25.91 -25.28 36.68
CA ALA A 496 26.01 -25.20 38.13
C ALA A 496 24.88 -26.02 38.77
N VAL A 497 25.23 -27.19 39.31
CA VAL A 497 24.68 -27.93 40.48
C VAL A 497 24.90 -29.45 40.26
N PRO A 498 25.40 -30.22 41.26
CA PRO A 498 25.90 -31.58 41.08
C PRO A 498 24.79 -32.65 40.96
N ARG A 499 25.09 -33.73 40.24
CA ARG A 499 24.26 -34.94 40.10
C ARG A 499 24.11 -35.67 41.44
N ILE A 500 22.87 -36.11 41.72
CA ILE A 500 22.61 -37.28 42.56
C ILE A 500 21.98 -38.36 41.66
N ARG A 501 22.56 -39.56 41.75
CA ARG A 501 22.25 -40.79 41.01
C ARG A 501 21.21 -41.58 41.80
N VAL A 502 20.17 -42.08 41.13
CA VAL A 502 19.45 -43.30 41.56
C VAL A 502 19.13 -44.11 40.30
N GLU A 503 19.39 -45.41 40.42
CA GLU A 503 19.36 -46.47 39.43
C GLU A 503 17.95 -47.04 39.18
N SER A 504 17.90 -47.96 38.21
CA SER A 504 16.95 -49.09 38.00
C SER A 504 15.56 -48.78 37.41
N GLU A 505 14.98 -49.55 36.48
CA GLU A 505 15.28 -50.92 36.01
C GLU A 505 14.61 -51.20 34.63
N SER A 506 15.11 -52.26 33.98
CA SER A 506 14.71 -52.92 32.71
C SER A 506 13.23 -53.31 32.59
N SER A 507 12.66 -53.48 31.39
CA SER A 507 12.64 -54.80 30.70
C SER A 507 11.99 -54.76 29.31
N ALA A 508 12.36 -55.75 28.50
CA ALA A 508 12.09 -55.95 27.08
C ALA A 508 10.97 -56.98 26.82
N SER A 509 10.78 -57.31 25.52
CA SER A 509 10.00 -58.42 24.91
C SER A 509 8.52 -58.12 24.61
N GLU A 510 7.87 -58.55 23.53
CA GLU A 510 8.23 -59.47 22.42
C GLU A 510 7.21 -59.36 21.26
N ASP A 511 7.57 -59.98 20.13
CA ASP A 511 6.91 -60.02 18.81
C ASP A 511 5.51 -60.67 18.74
N GLY A 512 4.80 -60.42 17.62
CA GLY A 512 3.57 -61.15 17.26
C GLY A 512 3.05 -60.88 15.84
N ASN A 513 3.56 -61.64 14.88
CA ASN A 513 3.10 -61.77 13.49
C ASN A 513 1.62 -62.22 13.38
N ASN A 514 0.84 -61.73 12.41
CA ASN A 514 0.04 -62.60 11.53
C ASN A 514 -0.60 -61.88 10.33
N SER A 515 -0.32 -62.46 9.17
CA SER A 515 -0.91 -62.25 7.85
C SER A 515 -2.26 -62.98 7.69
N SER A 516 -3.22 -62.42 6.94
CA SER A 516 -3.97 -63.15 5.88
C SER A 516 -5.05 -62.31 5.18
N LEU A 517 -4.83 -62.09 3.87
CA LEU A 517 -5.73 -62.35 2.73
C LEU A 517 -7.25 -62.03 2.82
N GLY A 518 -7.65 -61.00 2.06
CA GLY A 518 -8.44 -61.17 0.83
C GLY A 518 -9.98 -61.14 0.92
N LYS A 519 -10.60 -60.18 0.21
CA LYS A 519 -11.51 -60.45 -0.94
C LYS A 519 -11.94 -59.15 -1.64
N ARG A 520 -11.72 -59.13 -2.96
CA ARG A 520 -12.26 -58.19 -3.93
C ARG A 520 -13.72 -58.52 -4.22
N GLN A 521 -14.53 -57.50 -4.52
CA GLN A 521 -15.72 -57.65 -5.36
C GLN A 521 -15.79 -56.47 -6.34
N ARG A 522 -16.05 -56.79 -7.61
CA ARG A 522 -16.09 -55.92 -8.79
C ARG A 522 -17.44 -56.18 -9.45
N THR A 523 -18.19 -55.14 -9.82
CA THR A 523 -19.30 -55.24 -10.78
C THR A 523 -19.27 -54.04 -11.72
N THR A 524 -19.76 -54.29 -12.93
CA THR A 524 -19.47 -53.64 -14.21
C THR A 524 -20.68 -52.86 -14.75
N SER A 525 -20.41 -51.67 -15.29
CA SER A 525 -20.95 -50.99 -16.49
C SER A 525 -22.34 -51.34 -17.06
N GLN A 526 -23.12 -50.30 -17.46
CA GLN A 526 -23.71 -50.19 -18.81
C GLN A 526 -23.90 -48.72 -19.26
N THR A 527 -23.75 -48.52 -20.57
CA THR A 527 -23.77 -47.29 -21.37
C THR A 527 -25.07 -47.23 -22.20
N PHE A 528 -25.59 -46.04 -22.49
CA PHE A 528 -26.48 -45.82 -23.65
C PHE A 528 -26.15 -44.47 -24.34
N MET A 529 -25.96 -44.53 -25.66
CA MET A 529 -25.92 -43.44 -26.64
C MET A 529 -26.68 -43.91 -27.90
N VAL A 530 -27.04 -42.94 -28.77
CA VAL A 530 -27.56 -42.99 -30.18
C VAL A 530 -28.91 -42.25 -30.24
N THR A 531 -29.25 -41.26 -31.09
CA THR A 531 -28.71 -40.53 -32.29
C THR A 531 -29.68 -39.33 -32.53
N GLY A 532 -29.27 -38.12 -32.94
CA GLY A 532 -29.00 -37.66 -34.34
C GLY A 532 -30.30 -37.51 -35.17
N SER A 533 -30.63 -36.47 -35.96
CA SER A 533 -29.98 -35.25 -36.48
C SER A 533 -31.05 -34.50 -37.30
N MET A 534 -31.03 -33.16 -37.37
CA MET A 534 -31.31 -32.41 -38.61
C MET A 534 -30.59 -31.05 -38.58
N THR A 535 -29.83 -30.81 -39.65
CA THR A 535 -28.91 -29.70 -39.89
C THR A 535 -29.47 -28.71 -40.92
N SER A 536 -28.98 -27.46 -40.84
CA SER A 536 -28.79 -26.42 -41.87
C SER A 536 -29.41 -25.08 -41.41
N ALA A 537 -28.74 -23.92 -41.43
CA ALA A 537 -27.55 -23.48 -42.15
C ALA A 537 -26.73 -22.44 -41.34
N SER A 538 -25.50 -22.16 -41.78
CA SER A 538 -24.58 -21.10 -41.31
C SER A 538 -24.13 -20.27 -42.52
N PRO A 539 -23.38 -19.14 -42.41
CA PRO A 539 -23.32 -18.02 -41.45
C PRO A 539 -23.29 -16.63 -42.20
N PRO A 540 -22.95 -15.48 -41.55
CA PRO A 540 -21.54 -15.10 -41.30
C PRO A 540 -21.32 -14.65 -39.83
N LYS A 541 -20.41 -15.26 -39.08
CA LYS A 541 -19.04 -14.77 -38.83
C LYS A 541 -18.91 -13.25 -38.63
N PHE A 542 -19.07 -12.83 -37.38
CA PHE A 542 -18.05 -12.06 -36.66
C PHE A 542 -17.79 -12.76 -35.32
N VAL A 543 -16.52 -12.87 -34.96
CA VAL A 543 -16.07 -13.20 -33.60
C VAL A 543 -16.06 -11.88 -32.82
N SER A 544 -16.57 -11.88 -31.59
CA SER A 544 -16.82 -10.72 -30.73
C SER A 544 -15.52 -10.02 -30.29
N LEU A 545 -15.43 -8.71 -30.56
CA LEU A 545 -14.38 -7.82 -30.05
C LEU A 545 -14.75 -7.21 -28.68
N GLU A 546 -16.03 -7.21 -28.29
CA GLU A 546 -16.55 -6.46 -27.13
C GLU A 546 -16.78 -7.29 -25.85
N GLU A 547 -16.88 -8.62 -25.95
CA GLU A 547 -16.80 -9.49 -24.76
C GLU A 547 -15.43 -9.37 -24.06
N ILE A 548 -14.46 -8.73 -24.73
CA ILE A 548 -13.14 -8.32 -24.24
C ILE A 548 -13.22 -7.09 -23.29
N ILE A 549 -14.36 -6.39 -23.17
CA ILE A 549 -14.52 -5.15 -22.36
C ILE A 549 -15.33 -5.39 -21.06
N GLN A 550 -15.93 -6.56 -20.86
CA GLN A 550 -17.11 -6.70 -20.01
C GLN A 550 -16.92 -6.92 -18.49
N ALA A 551 -15.73 -6.95 -17.86
CA ALA A 551 -15.67 -7.47 -16.48
C ALA A 551 -14.74 -6.87 -15.40
N ALA A 552 -13.87 -5.86 -15.64
CA ALA A 552 -12.82 -5.56 -14.64
C ALA A 552 -12.58 -4.10 -14.17
N ASN A 553 -13.09 -3.04 -14.80
CA ASN A 553 -12.64 -1.65 -14.53
C ASN A 553 -13.78 -0.59 -14.46
N GLY A 554 -14.78 -0.78 -13.60
CA GLY A 554 -16.08 -0.10 -13.68
C GLY A 554 -16.16 1.45 -13.74
N MET A 555 -15.28 2.21 -13.04
CA MET A 555 -15.39 3.69 -12.93
C MET A 555 -14.33 4.50 -13.69
N LYS A 556 -13.07 4.07 -13.70
CA LYS A 556 -12.00 4.79 -14.42
C LYS A 556 -12.16 4.69 -15.93
N ASP A 557 -12.63 3.55 -16.42
CA ASP A 557 -12.85 3.31 -17.84
C ASP A 557 -14.12 4.02 -18.33
N MET A 558 -15.11 4.25 -17.45
CA MET A 558 -16.28 5.05 -17.81
C MET A 558 -15.95 6.53 -17.95
N ALA A 559 -15.12 7.07 -17.05
CA ALA A 559 -14.64 8.44 -17.16
C ALA A 559 -13.85 8.67 -18.46
N LEU A 560 -13.07 7.68 -18.90
CA LEU A 560 -12.35 7.72 -20.18
C LEU A 560 -13.31 7.67 -21.39
N VAL A 561 -14.28 6.74 -21.40
CA VAL A 561 -15.30 6.65 -22.46
C VAL A 561 -16.07 7.96 -22.56
N HIS A 562 -16.51 8.49 -21.43
CA HIS A 562 -17.21 9.76 -21.35
C HIS A 562 -16.31 10.93 -21.80
N GLN A 563 -15.01 10.92 -21.47
CA GLN A 563 -14.04 11.92 -21.94
C GLN A 563 -13.87 11.88 -23.47
N ILE A 564 -13.77 10.70 -24.07
CA ILE A 564 -13.66 10.54 -25.53
C ILE A 564 -14.89 11.11 -26.26
N VAL A 565 -16.08 10.96 -25.67
CA VAL A 565 -17.36 11.44 -26.22
C VAL A 565 -17.46 12.96 -26.12
N VAL A 566 -17.14 13.55 -24.96
CA VAL A 566 -17.27 14.98 -24.72
C VAL A 566 -16.16 15.79 -25.44
N ASP A 567 -14.93 15.27 -25.45
CA ASP A 567 -13.78 15.93 -26.07
C ASP A 567 -13.59 15.47 -27.52
N LYS A 568 -14.02 16.32 -28.47
CA LYS A 568 -13.84 16.09 -29.91
C LYS A 568 -12.38 15.89 -30.29
N ASP A 569 -11.47 16.64 -29.67
CA ASP A 569 -10.04 16.65 -29.98
C ASP A 569 -9.21 15.75 -29.06
N PHE A 570 -9.85 14.80 -28.35
CA PHE A 570 -9.15 13.89 -27.43
C PHE A 570 -8.01 13.15 -28.14
N LYS A 571 -6.80 13.32 -27.60
CA LYS A 571 -5.58 12.62 -28.03
C LYS A 571 -4.80 12.21 -26.79
N LEU A 572 -4.21 11.03 -26.84
CA LEU A 572 -3.24 10.57 -25.87
C LEU A 572 -1.95 11.36 -26.07
N GLU A 573 -1.55 12.09 -25.04
CA GLU A 573 -0.29 12.82 -24.98
C GLU A 573 0.77 12.02 -24.22
N ARG A 574 2.04 12.28 -24.53
CA ARG A 574 3.15 11.69 -23.78
C ARG A 574 3.15 12.31 -22.38
N CYS A 575 2.96 11.48 -21.36
CA CYS A 575 3.06 11.92 -19.97
C CYS A 575 4.53 12.26 -19.64
N GLU A 576 4.88 13.54 -19.77
CA GLU A 576 6.17 14.06 -19.33
C GLU A 576 6.07 14.49 -17.86
N PRO A 577 6.92 13.96 -16.96
CA PRO A 577 6.96 14.41 -15.58
C PRO A 577 7.33 15.90 -15.52
N GLU A 578 6.67 16.64 -14.62
CA GLU A 578 6.89 18.07 -14.42
C GLU A 578 8.39 18.42 -14.26
N PRO A 579 8.83 19.60 -14.74
CA PRO A 579 10.24 19.93 -14.96
C PRO A 579 11.16 19.88 -13.73
N ASN A 580 10.65 19.67 -12.52
CA ASN A 580 11.44 19.56 -11.28
C ASN A 580 11.21 18.26 -10.48
N THR A 581 10.61 17.23 -11.07
CA THR A 581 10.33 15.99 -10.34
C THR A 581 11.53 15.04 -10.38
N PHE A 582 11.90 14.47 -9.22
CA PHE A 582 12.97 13.46 -9.10
C PHE A 582 12.83 12.29 -10.11
N HIS A 583 11.59 11.94 -10.47
CA HIS A 583 11.30 10.92 -11.48
C HIS A 583 11.92 11.23 -12.86
N ARG A 584 11.91 12.51 -13.28
CA ARG A 584 12.55 12.94 -14.53
C ARG A 584 14.06 12.76 -14.45
N PHE A 585 14.66 13.21 -13.36
CA PHE A 585 16.11 13.10 -13.13
C PHE A 585 16.58 11.65 -13.08
N VAL A 586 15.82 10.75 -12.45
CA VAL A 586 16.12 9.32 -12.45
C VAL A 586 15.99 8.73 -13.85
N LYS A 587 14.91 9.05 -14.58
CA LYS A 587 14.70 8.56 -15.94
C LYS A 587 15.81 9.02 -16.90
N GLU A 588 16.16 10.30 -16.86
CA GLU A 588 17.22 10.88 -17.69
C GLU A 588 18.60 10.27 -17.34
N ASN A 589 18.93 10.10 -16.05
CA ASN A 589 20.19 9.45 -15.65
C ASN A 589 20.24 7.97 -16.02
N MET A 590 19.13 7.24 -15.92
CA MET A 590 19.07 5.84 -16.35
C MET A 590 19.21 5.69 -17.86
N GLN A 591 18.55 6.56 -18.64
CA GLN A 591 18.70 6.58 -20.10
C GLN A 591 20.14 6.95 -20.49
N LYS A 592 20.73 7.93 -19.81
CA LYS A 592 22.13 8.31 -20.04
C LYS A 592 23.08 7.16 -19.71
N ALA A 593 22.92 6.52 -18.54
CA ALA A 593 23.74 5.37 -18.16
C ALA A 593 23.61 4.19 -19.15
N PHE A 594 22.42 3.95 -19.69
CA PHE A 594 22.21 2.92 -20.72
C PHE A 594 23.08 3.17 -21.96
N TRP A 595 23.07 4.40 -22.48
CA TRP A 595 23.85 4.77 -23.66
C TRP A 595 25.34 4.85 -23.40
N ASP A 596 25.74 5.29 -22.19
CA ASP A 596 27.14 5.31 -21.76
C ASP A 596 27.72 3.89 -21.70
N ILE A 597 26.98 2.92 -21.14
CA ILE A 597 27.38 1.50 -21.10
C ILE A 597 27.46 0.92 -22.51
N LEU A 598 26.47 1.18 -23.38
CA LEU A 598 26.50 0.68 -24.76
C LEU A 598 27.72 1.23 -25.52
N LYS A 599 28.09 2.49 -25.27
CA LYS A 599 29.27 3.13 -25.87
C LYS A 599 30.57 2.51 -25.38
N GLU A 600 30.65 2.18 -24.10
CA GLU A 600 31.80 1.50 -23.49
C GLU A 600 31.93 0.06 -24.03
N GLU A 601 30.84 -0.71 -24.08
CA GLU A 601 30.82 -2.08 -24.60
C GLU A 601 31.21 -2.19 -26.09
N LEU A 602 30.85 -1.19 -26.89
CA LEU A 602 31.25 -1.09 -28.31
C LEU A 602 32.71 -0.67 -28.50
N ALA A 603 33.34 -0.07 -27.49
CA ALA A 603 34.73 0.39 -27.52
C ALA A 603 35.73 -0.64 -26.98
N ASP A 604 35.26 -1.68 -26.27
CA ASP A 604 36.09 -2.76 -25.73
C ASP A 604 36.62 -3.72 -26.82
N ASP A 605 37.81 -4.30 -26.59
CA ASP A 605 38.45 -5.31 -27.46
C ASP A 605 38.64 -6.64 -26.71
N PRO A 606 37.91 -7.73 -27.05
CA PRO A 606 36.87 -7.84 -28.07
C PRO A 606 35.53 -7.21 -27.63
N PRO A 607 34.74 -6.67 -28.56
CA PRO A 607 33.52 -5.95 -28.25
C PRO A 607 32.46 -6.87 -27.64
N ASN A 608 31.80 -6.36 -26.60
CA ASN A 608 30.69 -7.04 -25.95
C ASN A 608 29.37 -6.54 -26.54
N TYR A 609 28.48 -7.43 -26.94
CA TYR A 609 27.22 -7.06 -27.62
C TYR A 609 25.97 -7.25 -26.75
N ASN A 610 26.15 -7.51 -25.44
CA ASN A 610 25.05 -7.81 -24.53
C ASN A 610 23.98 -6.71 -24.54
N GLN A 611 24.38 -5.45 -24.40
CA GLN A 611 23.44 -4.33 -24.36
C GLN A 611 22.81 -4.05 -25.73
N ALA A 612 23.56 -4.28 -26.81
CA ALA A 612 23.05 -4.15 -28.17
C ALA A 612 21.94 -5.16 -28.51
N PHE A 613 21.98 -6.38 -27.95
CA PHE A 613 20.90 -7.35 -28.13
C PHE A 613 19.59 -6.90 -27.47
N VAL A 614 19.68 -6.34 -26.25
CA VAL A 614 18.51 -5.81 -25.54
C VAL A 614 17.87 -4.68 -26.35
N LEU A 615 18.71 -3.79 -26.91
CA LEU A 615 18.26 -2.68 -27.76
C LEU A 615 17.52 -3.17 -29.02
N LEU A 616 18.05 -4.16 -29.73
CA LEU A 616 17.43 -4.70 -30.94
C LEU A 616 16.14 -5.47 -30.64
N GLU A 617 16.09 -6.20 -29.52
CA GLU A 617 14.88 -6.88 -29.06
C GLU A 617 13.77 -5.87 -28.69
N ASP A 618 14.14 -4.78 -28.02
CA ASP A 618 13.23 -3.68 -27.71
C ASP A 618 12.68 -3.01 -28.97
N ILE A 619 13.54 -2.73 -29.96
CA ILE A 619 13.12 -2.15 -31.25
C ILE A 619 12.14 -3.10 -31.96
N LYS A 620 12.43 -4.41 -31.99
CA LYS A 620 11.55 -5.42 -32.59
C LYS A 620 10.18 -5.46 -31.91
N SER A 621 10.14 -5.45 -30.58
CA SER A 621 8.91 -5.42 -29.78
C SER A 621 8.08 -4.18 -30.07
N ARG A 622 8.73 -3.00 -30.12
CA ARG A 622 8.07 -1.72 -30.41
C ARG A 622 7.54 -1.67 -31.84
N LEU A 623 8.29 -2.14 -32.83
CA LEU A 623 7.81 -2.26 -34.21
C LEU A 623 6.56 -3.15 -34.30
N PHE A 624 6.53 -4.28 -33.59
CA PHE A 624 5.33 -5.13 -33.54
C PHE A 624 4.12 -4.44 -32.88
N SER A 625 4.34 -3.53 -31.92
CA SER A 625 3.25 -2.79 -31.29
C SER A 625 2.60 -1.74 -32.22
N VAL A 626 3.34 -1.23 -33.20
CA VAL A 626 2.82 -0.28 -34.20
C VAL A 626 2.04 -1.02 -35.32
N LEU A 627 2.29 -2.30 -35.55
CA LEU A 627 1.64 -3.05 -36.62
C LEU A 627 0.22 -3.46 -36.26
N LEU A 628 -0.74 -3.10 -37.12
CA LEU A 628 -2.10 -3.64 -37.06
C LEU A 628 -2.11 -5.15 -37.39
N PRO A 629 -3.13 -5.90 -36.92
CA PRO A 629 -3.28 -7.32 -37.20
C PRO A 629 -3.27 -7.71 -38.70
N GLN A 630 -3.59 -6.75 -39.58
CA GLN A 630 -3.64 -6.95 -41.03
C GLN A 630 -2.24 -7.00 -41.69
N HIS A 631 -1.21 -6.46 -41.04
CA HIS A 631 0.14 -6.30 -41.61
C HIS A 631 1.02 -7.56 -41.45
N THR A 632 0.49 -8.73 -41.80
CA THR A 632 1.17 -10.03 -41.61
C THR A 632 2.47 -10.17 -42.42
N LYS A 633 2.52 -9.61 -43.64
CA LYS A 633 3.70 -9.64 -44.52
C LYS A 633 4.88 -8.84 -43.95
N ILE A 634 4.62 -7.63 -43.47
CA ILE A 634 5.65 -6.77 -42.87
C ILE A 634 6.14 -7.39 -41.55
N LYS A 635 5.21 -7.97 -40.76
CA LYS A 635 5.55 -8.69 -39.53
C LYS A 635 6.50 -9.87 -39.77
N GLN A 636 6.27 -10.64 -40.83
CA GLN A 636 7.15 -11.75 -41.24
C GLN A 636 8.54 -11.24 -41.64
N GLN A 637 8.62 -10.19 -42.46
CA GLN A 637 9.90 -9.59 -42.87
C GLN A 637 10.70 -9.07 -41.67
N ILE A 638 10.05 -8.44 -40.71
CA ILE A 638 10.71 -7.99 -39.47
C ILE A 638 11.21 -9.18 -38.64
N SER A 639 10.44 -10.27 -38.55
CA SER A 639 10.89 -11.46 -37.79
C SER A 639 12.06 -12.18 -38.42
N GLU A 640 12.17 -12.17 -39.76
CA GLU A 640 13.27 -12.79 -40.51
C GLU A 640 14.56 -11.97 -40.42
N ILE A 641 14.48 -10.64 -40.58
CA ILE A 641 15.66 -9.78 -40.62
C ILE A 641 16.15 -9.45 -39.20
N LEU A 642 15.25 -9.21 -38.24
CA LEU A 642 15.59 -8.99 -36.83
C LEU A 642 15.43 -10.28 -36.02
N ASP A 643 16.06 -11.38 -36.45
CA ASP A 643 16.09 -12.64 -35.70
C ASP A 643 17.17 -12.61 -34.60
N SER A 644 16.75 -12.79 -33.35
CA SER A 644 17.65 -12.73 -32.19
C SER A 644 18.64 -13.89 -32.14
N GLU A 645 18.32 -15.05 -32.70
CA GLU A 645 19.25 -16.18 -32.76
C GLU A 645 20.33 -15.95 -33.83
N LEU A 646 19.93 -15.45 -35.00
CA LEU A 646 20.82 -15.14 -36.11
C LEU A 646 21.79 -14.00 -35.75
N ILE A 647 21.30 -12.93 -35.12
CA ILE A 647 22.13 -11.79 -34.70
C ILE A 647 23.15 -12.23 -33.63
N LYS A 648 22.77 -13.11 -32.69
CA LYS A 648 23.72 -13.68 -31.71
C LYS A 648 24.82 -14.52 -32.36
N GLN A 649 24.49 -15.28 -33.39
CA GLN A 649 25.48 -16.08 -34.13
C GLN A 649 26.46 -15.18 -34.90
N GLN A 650 25.98 -14.10 -35.54
CA GLN A 650 26.82 -13.13 -36.21
C GLN A 650 27.74 -12.37 -35.24
N ALA A 651 27.28 -12.11 -34.02
CA ALA A 651 28.07 -11.49 -32.95
C ALA A 651 29.26 -12.36 -32.54
N GLN A 652 29.03 -13.67 -32.36
CA GLN A 652 30.08 -14.62 -31.98
C GLN A 652 31.18 -14.74 -33.04
N GLN A 653 30.85 -14.42 -34.30
CA GLN A 653 31.79 -14.39 -35.41
C GLN A 653 32.40 -12.99 -35.64
N GLY A 654 31.93 -11.95 -34.93
CA GLY A 654 32.40 -10.57 -35.07
C GLY A 654 31.97 -9.87 -36.37
N VAL A 655 30.87 -10.31 -37.01
CA VAL A 655 30.44 -9.83 -38.35
C VAL A 655 29.12 -9.04 -38.30
N ILE A 656 28.78 -8.40 -37.18
CA ILE A 656 27.54 -7.60 -37.08
C ILE A 656 27.68 -6.26 -37.80
N ASP A 657 26.74 -5.94 -38.70
CA ASP A 657 26.63 -4.66 -39.40
C ASP A 657 25.48 -3.81 -38.81
N PHE A 658 25.82 -2.93 -37.86
CA PHE A 658 24.86 -2.02 -37.24
C PHE A 658 24.20 -1.02 -38.21
N PRO A 659 24.95 -0.37 -39.14
CA PRO A 659 24.37 0.47 -40.19
C PRO A 659 23.28 -0.23 -41.02
N HIS A 660 23.49 -1.49 -41.41
CA HIS A 660 22.48 -2.24 -42.17
C HIS A 660 21.16 -2.38 -41.41
N TYR A 661 21.22 -2.74 -40.12
CA TYR A 661 20.02 -2.85 -39.28
C TYR A 661 19.33 -1.50 -39.06
N ALA A 662 20.10 -0.44 -38.85
CA ALA A 662 19.57 0.91 -38.68
C ALA A 662 18.80 1.38 -39.94
N HIS A 663 19.38 1.21 -41.12
CA HIS A 663 18.71 1.56 -42.38
C HIS A 663 17.46 0.70 -42.64
N TYR A 664 17.50 -0.59 -42.31
CA TYR A 664 16.32 -1.44 -42.42
C TYR A 664 15.19 -0.95 -41.51
N VAL A 665 15.47 -0.67 -40.23
CA VAL A 665 14.49 -0.16 -39.27
C VAL A 665 13.91 1.19 -39.74
N LEU A 666 14.75 2.11 -40.21
CA LEU A 666 14.29 3.38 -40.78
C LEU A 666 13.39 3.19 -42.00
N SER A 667 13.69 2.22 -42.87
CA SER A 667 12.86 1.91 -44.04
C SER A 667 11.50 1.30 -43.69
N VAL A 668 11.42 0.58 -42.56
CA VAL A 668 10.16 0.06 -42.04
C VAL A 668 9.37 1.18 -41.37
N MET A 669 10.04 2.05 -40.61
CA MET A 669 9.42 3.22 -39.99
C MET A 669 8.84 4.16 -41.04
N SER A 670 9.56 4.45 -42.13
CA SER A 670 9.09 5.32 -43.21
C SER A 670 7.85 4.78 -43.93
N LYS A 671 7.60 3.47 -43.88
CA LYS A 671 6.40 2.85 -44.46
C LYS A 671 5.19 2.86 -43.52
N LEU A 672 5.41 3.04 -42.22
CA LEU A 672 4.39 2.90 -41.18
C LEU A 672 4.07 4.23 -40.47
N CYS A 673 4.89 5.26 -40.63
CA CYS A 673 4.73 6.53 -39.94
C CYS A 673 3.64 7.42 -40.56
N ALA A 674 3.11 8.32 -39.73
CA ALA A 674 2.27 9.41 -40.20
C ALA A 674 3.13 10.46 -40.95
N PRO A 675 2.59 11.17 -41.95
CA PRO A 675 3.34 12.15 -42.76
C PRO A 675 4.08 13.22 -41.96
N ILE A 676 3.58 13.55 -40.76
CA ILE A 676 4.17 14.53 -39.83
C ILE A 676 5.57 14.09 -39.34
N ARG A 677 5.88 12.79 -39.38
CA ARG A 677 7.15 12.23 -38.88
C ARG A 677 8.18 11.94 -39.97
N ASP A 678 7.83 12.15 -41.25
CA ASP A 678 8.70 11.86 -42.38
C ASP A 678 9.97 12.72 -42.37
N GLU A 679 9.85 13.99 -41.96
CA GLU A 679 11.00 14.90 -41.81
C GLU A 679 11.99 14.36 -40.77
N ARG A 680 11.48 13.87 -39.63
CA ARG A 680 12.32 13.32 -38.56
C ARG A 680 13.05 12.05 -38.99
N ILE A 681 12.42 11.19 -39.79
CA ILE A 681 13.04 9.97 -40.31
C ILE A 681 14.14 10.30 -41.32
N LYS A 682 13.95 11.33 -42.15
CA LYS A 682 14.99 11.83 -43.07
C LYS A 682 16.21 12.34 -42.31
N GLU A 683 16.01 13.17 -41.28
CA GLU A 683 17.10 13.65 -40.42
C GLU A 683 17.91 12.50 -39.79
N LEU A 684 17.23 11.42 -39.38
CA LEU A 684 17.90 10.25 -38.78
C LEU A 684 18.68 9.42 -39.80
N SER A 685 18.30 9.46 -41.07
CA SER A 685 19.01 8.74 -42.15
C SER A 685 20.32 9.42 -42.57
N GLU A 686 20.49 10.71 -42.26
CA GLU A 686 21.69 11.49 -42.60
C GLU A 686 22.78 11.44 -41.52
N LYS A 687 22.44 10.99 -40.30
CA LYS A 687 23.40 10.85 -39.20
C LYS A 687 24.35 9.67 -39.44
N THR A 688 25.62 9.82 -39.06
CA THR A 688 26.67 8.80 -39.22
C THR A 688 26.97 8.00 -37.94
N ASP A 689 26.62 8.52 -36.76
CA ASP A 689 26.88 7.86 -35.47
C ASP A 689 25.78 6.83 -35.13
N VAL A 690 26.18 5.57 -34.95
CA VAL A 690 25.31 4.42 -34.68
C VAL A 690 24.44 4.65 -33.43
N ILE A 691 25.01 5.20 -32.36
CA ILE A 691 24.31 5.38 -31.08
C ILE A 691 23.21 6.45 -31.24
N GLU A 692 23.51 7.56 -31.89
CA GLU A 692 22.56 8.64 -32.15
C GLU A 692 21.43 8.22 -33.09
N ILE A 693 21.71 7.36 -34.07
CA ILE A 693 20.69 6.80 -34.96
C ILE A 693 19.73 5.91 -34.17
N PHE A 694 20.23 4.92 -33.41
CA PHE A 694 19.37 4.02 -32.63
C PHE A 694 18.61 4.74 -31.52
N ARG A 695 19.21 5.75 -30.89
CA ARG A 695 18.53 6.62 -29.93
C ARG A 695 17.37 7.37 -30.58
N GLY A 696 17.61 7.98 -31.74
CA GLY A 696 16.56 8.68 -32.49
C GLY A 696 15.47 7.76 -33.01
N ILE A 697 15.82 6.54 -33.42
CA ILE A 697 14.87 5.48 -33.82
C ILE A 697 13.94 5.14 -32.66
N LEU A 698 14.48 4.87 -31.46
CA LEU A 698 13.67 4.56 -30.28
C LEU A 698 12.74 5.71 -29.88
N GLU A 699 13.25 6.94 -29.84
CA GLU A 699 12.45 8.12 -29.53
C GLU A 699 11.32 8.34 -30.54
N THR A 700 11.58 8.08 -31.82
CA THR A 700 10.57 8.22 -32.88
C THR A 700 9.56 7.06 -32.84
N LEU A 701 9.99 5.83 -32.55
CA LEU A 701 9.10 4.68 -32.37
C LEU A 701 8.14 4.86 -31.19
N ASP A 702 8.61 5.44 -30.07
CA ASP A 702 7.76 5.81 -28.94
C ASP A 702 6.59 6.71 -29.38
N LEU A 703 6.86 7.66 -30.27
CA LEU A 703 5.87 8.59 -30.79
C LEU A 703 4.92 7.91 -31.78
N MET A 704 5.45 7.01 -32.63
CA MET A 704 4.64 6.23 -33.57
C MET A 704 3.62 5.31 -32.87
N VAL A 705 3.96 4.77 -31.70
CA VAL A 705 3.02 3.98 -30.89
C VAL A 705 1.86 4.84 -30.39
N LEU A 706 2.14 6.08 -29.96
CA LEU A 706 1.09 7.04 -29.57
C LEU A 706 0.23 7.45 -30.78
N ASP A 707 0.85 7.69 -31.93
CA ASP A 707 0.16 8.03 -33.17
C ASP A 707 -0.82 6.90 -33.57
N MET A 708 -0.38 5.63 -33.46
CA MET A 708 -1.21 4.46 -33.74
C MET A 708 -2.38 4.30 -32.76
N ALA A 709 -2.13 4.53 -31.47
CA ALA A 709 -3.19 4.52 -30.45
C ALA A 709 -4.24 5.61 -30.72
N ASN A 710 -3.79 6.82 -31.04
CA ASN A 710 -4.66 7.95 -31.38
C ASN A 710 -5.50 7.68 -32.64
N PHE A 711 -4.89 7.12 -33.68
CA PHE A 711 -5.60 6.71 -34.90
C PHE A 711 -6.67 5.65 -34.61
N THR A 712 -6.34 4.66 -33.78
CA THR A 712 -7.28 3.61 -33.39
C THR A 712 -8.48 4.18 -32.62
N ILE A 713 -8.23 5.13 -31.71
CA ILE A 713 -9.29 5.85 -30.98
C ILE A 713 -10.17 6.64 -31.96
N GLU A 714 -9.58 7.34 -32.92
CA GLU A 714 -10.32 8.11 -33.93
C GLU A 714 -11.22 7.22 -34.80
N LEU A 715 -10.74 6.02 -35.17
CA LEU A 715 -11.52 5.03 -35.90
C LEU A 715 -12.69 4.47 -35.08
N ALA A 716 -12.48 4.22 -33.78
CA ALA A 716 -13.51 3.64 -32.89
C ALA A 716 -14.52 4.68 -32.37
N LYS A 717 -14.20 5.98 -32.43
CA LYS A 717 -14.99 7.07 -31.84
C LYS A 717 -16.47 7.08 -32.23
N PRO A 718 -16.88 6.86 -33.51
CA PRO A 718 -18.28 6.85 -33.89
C PRO A 718 -19.09 5.75 -33.19
N GLU A 719 -18.51 4.55 -33.04
CA GLU A 719 -19.16 3.42 -32.36
C GLU A 719 -19.27 3.65 -30.85
N ILE A 720 -18.25 4.27 -30.25
CA ILE A 720 -18.26 4.65 -28.83
C ILE A 720 -19.38 5.67 -28.55
N ILE A 721 -19.54 6.69 -29.39
CA ILE A 721 -20.60 7.71 -29.23
C ILE A 721 -21.99 7.08 -29.32
N ALA A 722 -22.19 6.11 -30.21
CA ALA A 722 -23.48 5.44 -30.37
C ALA A 722 -23.92 4.66 -29.12
N HIS A 723 -22.98 4.02 -28.41
CA HIS A 723 -23.28 3.15 -27.26
C HIS A 723 -23.08 3.82 -25.89
N SER A 724 -22.42 4.98 -25.81
CA SER A 724 -22.05 5.62 -24.54
C SER A 724 -23.26 6.01 -23.67
N VAL A 725 -24.31 6.58 -24.28
CA VAL A 725 -25.50 7.06 -23.57
C VAL A 725 -26.22 5.92 -22.84
N GLU A 726 -26.37 4.76 -23.49
CA GLU A 726 -27.02 3.59 -22.90
C GLU A 726 -26.21 2.99 -21.75
N LEU A 727 -24.87 2.92 -21.92
CA LEU A 727 -23.96 2.43 -20.90
C LEU A 727 -23.95 3.35 -19.67
N GLU A 728 -23.93 4.67 -19.85
CA GLU A 728 -23.98 5.65 -18.76
C GLU A 728 -25.29 5.55 -17.98
N ARG A 729 -26.43 5.48 -18.67
CA ARG A 729 -27.74 5.27 -18.03
C ARG A 729 -27.80 4.00 -17.20
N LYS A 730 -27.32 2.88 -17.75
CA LYS A 730 -27.35 1.58 -17.05
C LYS A 730 -26.49 1.62 -15.77
N LYS A 731 -25.25 2.11 -15.86
CA LYS A 731 -24.37 2.20 -14.69
C LYS A 731 -24.89 3.18 -13.63
N PHE A 732 -25.50 4.29 -14.05
CA PHE A 732 -26.08 5.24 -13.11
C PHE A 732 -27.32 4.66 -12.42
N ALA A 733 -28.13 3.86 -13.12
CA ALA A 733 -29.22 3.12 -12.50
C ALA A 733 -28.70 2.09 -11.47
N ASP A 734 -27.61 1.37 -11.78
CA ASP A 734 -26.95 0.48 -10.82
C ASP A 734 -26.45 1.25 -9.59
N PHE A 735 -25.87 2.45 -9.78
CA PHE A 735 -25.45 3.32 -8.68
C PHE A 735 -26.61 3.73 -7.77
N LEU A 736 -27.75 4.13 -8.35
CA LEU A 736 -28.95 4.49 -7.58
C LEU A 736 -29.56 3.30 -6.84
N SER A 737 -29.41 2.07 -7.33
CA SER A 737 -29.92 0.87 -6.65
C SER A 737 -29.22 0.56 -5.33
N VAL A 738 -27.96 0.99 -5.18
CA VAL A 738 -27.13 0.75 -3.98
C VAL A 738 -27.35 1.83 -2.92
N GLN A 739 -27.71 3.06 -3.33
CA GLN A 739 -27.83 4.21 -2.45
C GLN A 739 -29.31 4.63 -2.26
N ALA A 740 -29.80 4.57 -1.02
CA ALA A 740 -31.22 4.81 -0.70
C ALA A 740 -31.75 6.22 -1.05
N ASP A 741 -30.87 7.22 -1.19
CA ASP A 741 -31.23 8.57 -1.65
C ASP A 741 -30.05 9.21 -2.42
N GLY A 742 -29.84 8.76 -3.65
CA GLY A 742 -28.68 9.11 -4.48
C GLY A 742 -28.78 10.42 -5.30
N LEU A 743 -29.85 11.21 -5.15
CA LEU A 743 -30.14 12.40 -5.98
C LEU A 743 -30.42 13.68 -5.17
N GLN A 744 -29.93 13.76 -3.92
CA GLN A 744 -30.23 14.87 -3.02
C GLN A 744 -29.64 16.20 -3.50
N HIS A 745 -28.40 16.21 -3.98
CA HIS A 745 -27.72 17.42 -4.44
C HIS A 745 -28.29 17.89 -5.78
N THR A 746 -28.57 16.96 -6.68
CA THR A 746 -29.21 17.21 -7.98
C THR A 746 -30.60 17.82 -7.79
N ARG A 747 -31.40 17.30 -6.85
CA ARG A 747 -32.71 17.87 -6.51
C ARG A 747 -32.58 19.28 -5.94
N ARG A 748 -31.66 19.51 -5.01
CA ARG A 748 -31.45 20.83 -4.39
C ARG A 748 -30.94 21.86 -5.40
N TRP A 749 -30.11 21.44 -6.35
CA TRP A 749 -29.59 22.28 -7.43
C TRP A 749 -30.69 22.69 -8.40
N LEU A 750 -31.45 21.73 -8.95
CA LEU A 750 -32.47 22.02 -9.96
C LEU A 750 -33.64 22.85 -9.39
N LEU A 751 -34.08 22.56 -8.17
CA LEU A 751 -35.22 23.26 -7.55
C LEU A 751 -34.94 24.73 -7.18
N ARG A 752 -33.70 25.21 -7.20
CA ARG A 752 -33.41 26.64 -7.01
C ARG A 752 -33.99 27.52 -8.12
N HIS A 753 -34.18 26.94 -9.31
CA HIS A 753 -34.63 27.64 -10.51
C HIS A 753 -36.06 27.29 -10.92
N VAL A 754 -36.79 26.58 -10.05
CA VAL A 754 -38.19 26.22 -10.27
C VAL A 754 -39.06 27.05 -9.34
N ASP A 755 -39.82 27.98 -9.92
CA ASP A 755 -40.83 28.76 -9.19
C ASP A 755 -42.02 27.86 -8.82
N THR A 756 -41.99 27.27 -7.63
CA THR A 756 -43.11 26.46 -7.07
C THR A 756 -44.36 27.28 -6.73
N SER A 757 -44.32 28.61 -6.87
CA SER A 757 -45.41 29.53 -6.56
C SER A 757 -46.38 29.79 -7.71
N VAL A 758 -46.04 29.39 -8.95
CA VAL A 758 -46.87 29.61 -10.14
C VAL A 758 -47.66 28.34 -10.46
N PRO A 759 -49.00 28.31 -10.26
CA PRO A 759 -49.80 27.15 -10.61
C PRO A 759 -49.82 26.92 -12.13
N VAL A 760 -49.97 25.66 -12.53
CA VAL A 760 -50.05 25.26 -13.94
C VAL A 760 -51.21 26.00 -14.63
N PRO A 761 -50.96 26.75 -15.72
CA PRO A 761 -52.02 27.47 -16.43
C PRO A 761 -53.13 26.52 -16.91
N ALA A 762 -54.38 26.84 -16.61
CA ALA A 762 -55.54 26.06 -17.04
C ALA A 762 -55.68 26.13 -18.58
N GLY A 763 -55.43 25.00 -19.27
CA GLY A 763 -55.62 24.86 -20.72
C GLY A 763 -54.40 24.40 -21.54
N VAL A 764 -53.27 24.07 -20.89
CA VAL A 764 -52.07 23.52 -21.56
C VAL A 764 -51.80 22.09 -21.09
N ASP A 765 -51.43 21.19 -21.99
CA ASP A 765 -51.06 19.81 -21.66
C ASP A 765 -49.98 19.78 -20.57
N SER A 766 -50.32 19.22 -19.40
CA SER A 766 -49.46 19.20 -18.19
C SER A 766 -48.06 18.65 -18.46
N VAL A 767 -47.95 17.58 -19.26
CA VAL A 767 -46.68 16.95 -19.62
C VAL A 767 -45.81 17.88 -20.48
N SER A 768 -46.39 18.63 -21.41
CA SER A 768 -45.66 19.57 -22.27
C SER A 768 -45.17 20.79 -21.47
N TYR A 769 -46.00 21.25 -20.52
CA TYR A 769 -45.66 22.35 -19.62
C TYR A 769 -44.51 21.95 -18.69
N VAL A 770 -44.59 20.77 -18.05
CA VAL A 770 -43.51 20.25 -17.18
C VAL A 770 -42.21 20.07 -17.97
N LYS A 771 -42.25 19.57 -19.21
CA LYS A 771 -41.05 19.46 -20.07
C LYS A 771 -40.42 20.82 -20.37
N ASN A 772 -41.23 21.83 -20.70
CA ASN A 772 -40.73 23.17 -20.99
C ASN A 772 -40.16 23.85 -19.74
N VAL A 773 -40.81 23.71 -18.58
CA VAL A 773 -40.32 24.19 -17.28
C VAL A 773 -39.03 23.48 -16.90
N THR A 774 -38.96 22.15 -17.06
CA THR A 774 -37.75 21.36 -16.79
C THR A 774 -36.60 21.80 -17.68
N LYS A 775 -36.85 22.01 -18.98
CA LYS A 775 -35.83 22.48 -19.93
C LYS A 775 -35.29 23.85 -19.52
N ARG A 776 -36.17 24.80 -19.21
CA ARG A 776 -35.77 26.15 -18.78
C ARG A 776 -35.01 26.15 -17.46
N ALA A 777 -35.53 25.45 -16.45
CA ALA A 777 -34.89 25.33 -15.15
C ALA A 777 -33.52 24.65 -15.26
N PHE A 778 -33.39 23.61 -16.09
CA PHE A 778 -32.11 22.95 -16.36
C PHE A 778 -31.10 23.87 -17.05
N THR A 779 -31.52 24.65 -18.06
CA THR A 779 -30.61 25.58 -18.76
C THR A 779 -30.11 26.69 -17.85
N GLU A 780 -30.98 27.26 -17.01
CA GLU A 780 -30.62 28.29 -16.04
C GLU A 780 -29.71 27.69 -14.94
N ALA A 781 -30.05 26.51 -14.40
CA ALA A 781 -29.25 25.82 -13.38
C ALA A 781 -27.86 25.41 -13.88
N CYS A 782 -27.71 25.07 -15.16
CA CYS A 782 -26.40 24.75 -15.74
C CYS A 782 -25.47 25.96 -15.74
N ILE A 783 -25.98 27.17 -15.99
CA ILE A 783 -25.14 28.37 -16.01
C ILE A 783 -24.64 28.72 -14.61
N ASP A 784 -25.42 28.44 -13.58
CA ASP A 784 -24.98 28.58 -12.20
C ASP A 784 -23.77 27.68 -11.87
N LEU A 785 -23.58 26.56 -12.59
CA LEU A 785 -22.38 25.72 -12.43
C LEU A 785 -21.09 26.40 -12.91
N LEU A 786 -21.17 27.42 -13.76
CA LEU A 786 -20.00 28.23 -14.16
C LEU A 786 -19.58 29.21 -13.05
N GLU A 787 -20.42 29.43 -12.05
CA GLU A 787 -20.12 30.28 -10.88
C GLU A 787 -20.30 29.50 -9.57
N TRP A 788 -20.05 28.20 -9.62
CA TRP A 788 -20.28 27.34 -8.47
C TRP A 788 -19.28 27.65 -7.35
N ASP A 789 -19.79 27.72 -6.12
CA ASP A 789 -18.96 27.88 -4.93
C ASP A 789 -18.30 26.54 -4.57
N GLU A 790 -16.98 26.55 -4.34
CA GLU A 790 -16.22 25.38 -3.88
C GLU A 790 -16.75 24.81 -2.55
N SER A 791 -17.47 25.62 -1.77
CA SER A 791 -18.10 25.19 -0.50
C SER A 791 -19.33 24.29 -0.70
N LEU A 792 -19.96 24.31 -1.87
CA LEU A 792 -21.20 23.57 -2.16
C LEU A 792 -20.91 22.24 -2.87
N PRO A 793 -21.55 21.12 -2.46
CA PRO A 793 -21.39 19.84 -3.14
C PRO A 793 -21.96 19.89 -4.57
N PHE A 794 -21.21 19.37 -5.54
CA PHE A 794 -21.63 19.29 -6.94
C PHE A 794 -22.84 18.35 -7.11
N PRO A 795 -23.72 18.59 -8.11
CA PRO A 795 -24.80 17.66 -8.45
C PRO A 795 -24.25 16.28 -8.83
N GLU A 796 -24.88 15.21 -8.32
CA GLU A 796 -24.43 13.82 -8.58
C GLU A 796 -24.44 13.48 -10.07
N THR A 797 -25.35 14.10 -10.84
CA THR A 797 -25.42 13.96 -12.31
C THR A 797 -24.21 14.53 -13.06
N PHE A 798 -23.44 15.43 -12.46
CA PHE A 798 -22.22 16.02 -13.04
C PHE A 798 -20.91 15.50 -12.39
N MET A 799 -20.98 14.40 -11.62
CA MET A 799 -19.84 13.86 -10.88
C MET A 799 -18.62 13.52 -11.77
N LEU A 800 -18.82 13.11 -13.03
CA LEU A 800 -17.73 12.84 -13.97
C LEU A 800 -17.15 14.14 -14.59
N ASP A 801 -17.92 15.23 -14.60
CA ASP A 801 -17.59 16.50 -15.25
C ASP A 801 -17.02 17.56 -14.30
N GLN A 802 -16.98 17.30 -12.99
CA GLN A 802 -16.59 18.28 -11.96
C GLN A 802 -15.27 19.02 -12.29
N LEU A 803 -14.19 18.29 -12.56
CA LEU A 803 -12.89 18.90 -12.87
C LEU A 803 -12.90 19.69 -14.18
N ARG A 804 -13.68 19.25 -15.17
CA ARG A 804 -13.82 19.92 -16.47
C ARG A 804 -14.62 21.20 -16.34
N LEU A 805 -15.68 21.20 -15.52
CA LEU A 805 -16.45 22.40 -15.20
C LEU A 805 -15.63 23.41 -14.42
N GLN A 806 -14.78 22.97 -13.47
CA GLN A 806 -13.84 23.85 -12.78
C GLN A 806 -12.80 24.47 -13.72
N ASP A 807 -12.23 23.69 -14.64
CA ASP A 807 -11.32 24.23 -15.66
C ASP A 807 -12.02 25.22 -16.62
N LEU A 808 -13.27 24.94 -16.99
CA LEU A 808 -14.09 25.87 -17.78
C LEU A 808 -14.42 27.15 -17.00
N GLN A 809 -14.71 27.07 -15.71
CA GLN A 809 -14.92 28.21 -14.83
C GLN A 809 -13.67 29.10 -14.79
N GLN A 810 -12.50 28.51 -14.56
CA GLN A 810 -11.23 29.24 -14.58
C GLN A 810 -10.95 29.90 -15.93
N ARG A 811 -11.21 29.20 -17.04
CA ARG A 811 -11.06 29.77 -18.39
C ARG A 811 -12.07 30.90 -18.64
N ALA A 812 -13.31 30.76 -18.19
CA ALA A 812 -14.33 31.81 -18.28
C ALA A 812 -13.95 33.04 -17.45
N ASP A 813 -13.48 32.88 -16.21
CA ASP A 813 -13.03 33.99 -15.37
C ASP A 813 -11.80 34.71 -15.93
N LYS A 814 -10.85 33.98 -16.53
CA LYS A 814 -9.72 34.57 -17.26
C LYS A 814 -10.19 35.40 -18.45
N LEU A 815 -11.19 34.92 -19.21
CA LEU A 815 -11.78 35.68 -20.32
C LEU A 815 -12.56 36.89 -19.84
N ILE A 816 -13.30 36.78 -18.72
CA ILE A 816 -14.01 37.92 -18.11
C ILE A 816 -13.00 38.98 -17.65
N LEU A 817 -11.88 38.57 -17.05
CA LEU A 817 -10.84 39.50 -16.63
C LEU A 817 -10.18 40.17 -17.84
N THR A 818 -9.79 39.39 -18.85
CA THR A 818 -9.20 39.90 -20.10
C THR A 818 -10.17 40.87 -20.79
N GLY A 819 -11.46 40.53 -20.86
CA GLY A 819 -12.50 41.40 -21.42
C GLY A 819 -12.71 42.68 -20.62
N SER A 820 -12.62 42.61 -19.29
CA SER A 820 -12.74 43.78 -18.41
C SER A 820 -11.56 44.74 -18.59
N VAL A 821 -10.33 44.21 -18.62
CA VAL A 821 -9.11 44.99 -18.89
C VAL A 821 -9.17 45.62 -20.28
N LEU A 822 -9.60 44.86 -21.29
CA LEU A 822 -9.72 45.34 -22.66
C LEU A 822 -10.80 46.44 -22.79
N LEU A 823 -11.91 46.35 -22.06
CA LEU A 823 -12.95 47.39 -22.07
C LEU A 823 -12.49 48.67 -21.35
N ILE A 824 -11.84 48.56 -20.19
CA ILE A 824 -11.31 49.71 -19.42
C ILE A 824 -10.24 50.44 -20.22
N THR A 825 -9.37 49.70 -20.90
CA THR A 825 -8.33 50.29 -21.76
C THR A 825 -8.95 50.97 -22.97
N VAL A 826 -9.88 50.31 -23.66
CA VAL A 826 -10.54 50.89 -24.84
C VAL A 826 -11.37 52.12 -24.49
N SER A 827 -12.01 52.18 -23.31
CA SER A 827 -12.78 53.37 -22.88
C SER A 827 -11.91 54.58 -22.58
N ASN A 828 -10.68 54.38 -22.11
CA ASN A 828 -9.78 55.47 -21.69
C ASN A 828 -8.85 55.99 -22.80
N VAL A 829 -8.68 55.23 -23.88
CA VAL A 829 -7.62 55.51 -24.88
C VAL A 829 -8.11 56.37 -26.07
N GLY A 830 -9.41 56.71 -26.14
CA GLY A 830 -9.99 57.62 -27.13
C GLY A 830 -10.34 56.97 -28.49
N LEU A 831 -11.24 57.62 -29.25
CA LEU A 831 -11.90 57.04 -30.45
C LEU A 831 -10.92 56.55 -31.55
N ASN A 832 -9.73 57.15 -31.67
CA ASN A 832 -8.77 56.83 -32.74
C ASN A 832 -8.00 55.53 -32.51
N LEU A 833 -7.76 55.14 -31.25
CA LEU A 833 -7.09 53.89 -30.88
C LEU A 833 -8.10 52.76 -30.62
N GLN A 834 -9.35 53.11 -30.31
CA GLN A 834 -10.46 52.16 -30.16
C GLN A 834 -10.79 51.41 -31.45
N SER A 835 -10.50 51.95 -32.64
CA SER A 835 -10.78 51.30 -33.93
C SER A 835 -9.69 50.33 -34.38
N VAL A 836 -8.49 50.38 -33.80
CA VAL A 836 -7.34 49.57 -34.23
C VAL A 836 -7.45 48.14 -33.71
N ALA A 837 -7.62 47.18 -34.62
CA ALA A 837 -7.73 45.75 -34.29
C ALA A 837 -6.42 45.14 -33.77
N ALA A 838 -5.28 45.51 -34.37
CA ALA A 838 -3.95 45.00 -33.99
C ALA A 838 -3.58 45.36 -32.54
N PHE A 839 -3.93 46.55 -32.08
CA PHE A 839 -3.70 47.00 -30.70
C PHE A 839 -4.51 46.18 -29.68
N LYS A 840 -5.80 45.94 -29.96
CA LYS A 840 -6.64 45.07 -29.12
C LYS A 840 -6.12 43.65 -29.05
N GLN A 841 -5.54 43.15 -30.14
CA GLN A 841 -4.95 41.82 -30.20
C GLN A 841 -3.64 41.73 -29.40
N SER A 842 -2.78 42.74 -29.47
CA SER A 842 -1.55 42.80 -28.65
C SER A 842 -1.85 42.78 -27.16
N ILE A 843 -2.79 43.62 -26.69
CA ILE A 843 -3.20 43.62 -25.27
C ILE A 843 -3.74 42.26 -24.87
N LYS A 844 -4.56 41.64 -25.73
CA LYS A 844 -5.12 40.30 -25.48
C LYS A 844 -4.03 39.24 -25.38
N GLU A 845 -3.05 39.23 -26.27
CA GLU A 845 -1.95 38.27 -26.25
C GLU A 845 -1.11 38.45 -24.97
N HIS A 846 -0.68 39.68 -24.64
CA HIS A 846 0.09 39.95 -23.43
C HIS A 846 -0.67 39.62 -22.14
N THR A 847 -1.95 39.99 -22.05
CA THR A 847 -2.79 39.63 -20.88
C THR A 847 -3.03 38.13 -20.78
N SER A 848 -3.23 37.42 -21.91
CA SER A 848 -3.43 35.98 -21.90
C SER A 848 -2.19 35.20 -21.45
N VAL A 849 -0.99 35.64 -21.86
CA VAL A 849 0.29 35.02 -21.47
C VAL A 849 0.51 35.17 -19.97
N LEU A 850 0.27 36.37 -19.42
CA LEU A 850 0.42 36.62 -17.97
C LEU A 850 -0.58 35.82 -17.12
N LEU A 851 -1.74 35.46 -17.68
CA LEU A 851 -2.79 34.68 -17.00
C LEU A 851 -2.69 33.16 -17.26
N GLN A 852 -1.76 32.70 -18.11
CA GLN A 852 -1.70 31.30 -18.54
C GLN A 852 -1.28 30.35 -17.41
N SER A 853 -0.37 30.77 -16.53
CA SER A 853 0.22 29.93 -15.47
C SER A 853 -0.55 29.91 -14.14
N LEU A 854 -1.61 30.71 -13.99
CA LEU A 854 -2.28 30.94 -12.71
C LEU A 854 -3.54 30.09 -12.59
N LYS A 855 -3.73 29.44 -11.43
CA LYS A 855 -4.84 28.50 -11.19
C LYS A 855 -5.81 28.95 -10.10
N THR A 856 -5.44 29.90 -9.25
CA THR A 856 -6.27 30.34 -8.10
C THR A 856 -6.63 31.82 -8.20
N ASP A 857 -7.82 32.20 -7.72
CA ASP A 857 -8.30 33.59 -7.69
C ASP A 857 -7.35 34.56 -6.98
N LYS A 858 -6.70 34.12 -5.90
CA LYS A 858 -5.69 34.89 -5.17
C LYS A 858 -4.42 35.16 -5.99
N GLU A 859 -4.07 34.23 -6.87
CA GLU A 859 -2.93 34.39 -7.78
C GLU A 859 -3.30 35.31 -8.95
N MET A 860 -4.55 35.24 -9.43
CA MET A 860 -5.08 36.19 -10.40
C MET A 860 -5.04 37.62 -9.85
N GLU A 861 -5.46 37.83 -8.60
CA GLU A 861 -5.35 39.14 -7.92
C GLU A 861 -3.91 39.64 -7.82
N ALA A 862 -2.95 38.75 -7.48
CA ALA A 862 -1.54 39.09 -7.37
C ALA A 862 -0.90 39.48 -8.72
N SER A 863 -1.45 39.03 -9.85
CA SER A 863 -0.95 39.30 -11.20
C SER A 863 -1.45 40.62 -11.80
N LEU A 864 -2.53 41.19 -11.26
CA LEU A 864 -3.15 42.43 -11.77
C LEU A 864 -2.21 43.65 -11.81
N PRO A 865 -1.30 43.87 -10.84
CA PRO A 865 -0.31 44.94 -10.93
C PRO A 865 0.61 44.80 -12.14
N ASN A 866 1.06 43.57 -12.43
CA ASN A 866 1.93 43.29 -13.58
C ASN A 866 1.19 43.47 -14.91
N ILE A 867 -0.07 43.04 -14.96
CA ILE A 867 -0.95 43.25 -16.12
C ILE A 867 -1.18 44.75 -16.35
N ALA A 868 -1.45 45.51 -15.29
CA ALA A 868 -1.64 46.95 -15.39
C ALA A 868 -0.40 47.65 -15.93
N GLU A 869 0.81 47.26 -15.50
CA GLU A 869 2.05 47.82 -16.04
C GLU A 869 2.31 47.46 -17.49
N GLN A 870 2.07 46.19 -17.87
CA GLN A 870 2.22 45.75 -19.25
C GLN A 870 1.25 46.47 -20.19
N VAL A 871 -0.01 46.61 -19.79
CA VAL A 871 -1.03 47.36 -20.54
C VAL A 871 -0.65 48.83 -20.70
N LEU A 872 -0.05 49.46 -19.69
CA LEU A 872 0.44 50.84 -19.80
C LEU A 872 1.59 50.96 -20.81
N ASN A 873 2.47 49.95 -20.87
CA ASN A 873 3.53 49.90 -21.87
C ASN A 873 2.95 49.74 -23.28
N ASP A 874 1.97 48.84 -23.46
CA ASP A 874 1.28 48.63 -24.74
C ASP A 874 0.57 49.91 -25.22
N VAL A 875 -0.06 50.67 -24.31
CA VAL A 875 -0.69 51.96 -24.63
C VAL A 875 0.36 53.01 -25.05
N LYS A 876 1.52 53.04 -24.38
CA LYS A 876 2.64 53.95 -24.73
C LYS A 876 3.23 53.59 -26.09
N GLU A 877 3.40 52.31 -26.39
CA GLU A 877 3.94 51.80 -27.66
C GLU A 877 2.97 52.02 -28.82
N ALA A 878 1.67 51.79 -28.60
CA ALA A 878 0.63 52.08 -29.59
C ALA A 878 0.56 53.58 -29.91
N ARG A 879 0.66 54.47 -28.91
CA ARG A 879 0.66 55.92 -29.18
C ARG A 879 1.89 56.41 -29.92
N LYS A 880 3.06 55.79 -29.69
CA LYS A 880 4.29 56.07 -30.44
C LYS A 880 4.22 55.58 -31.89
N SER A 881 3.60 54.43 -32.13
CA SER A 881 3.49 53.85 -33.48
C SER A 881 2.43 54.54 -34.36
N TYR A 882 1.43 55.21 -33.76
CA TYR A 882 0.38 55.94 -34.47
C TYR A 882 0.49 57.48 -34.35
N ASP A 883 1.63 58.02 -33.91
CA ASP A 883 1.91 59.47 -33.78
C ASP A 883 0.83 60.28 -33.02
N LEU A 884 0.37 59.77 -31.88
CA LEU A 884 -0.64 60.42 -31.03
C LEU A 884 -0.01 61.14 -29.82
N PRO A 885 -0.62 62.23 -29.30
CA PRO A 885 -0.12 62.93 -28.11
C PRO A 885 0.01 62.00 -26.90
N GLN A 886 1.11 62.15 -26.15
CA GLN A 886 1.33 61.40 -24.91
C GLN A 886 0.23 61.73 -23.88
N MET A 887 -0.26 60.71 -23.17
CA MET A 887 -1.21 60.93 -22.07
C MET A 887 -0.53 61.68 -20.93
N THR A 888 -1.30 62.48 -20.18
CA THR A 888 -0.83 63.01 -18.89
C THR A 888 -0.57 61.86 -17.91
N ASP A 889 0.47 61.99 -17.08
CA ASP A 889 0.82 60.96 -16.09
C ASP A 889 -0.34 60.67 -15.13
N ASP A 890 -1.18 61.67 -14.83
CA ASP A 890 -2.41 61.52 -14.04
C ASP A 890 -3.42 60.57 -14.70
N ALA A 891 -3.55 60.59 -16.03
CA ALA A 891 -4.48 59.72 -16.75
C ALA A 891 -3.96 58.28 -16.84
N LEU A 892 -2.63 58.09 -16.89
CA LEU A 892 -2.00 56.76 -16.83
C LEU A 892 -2.10 56.15 -15.42
N GLN A 893 -1.95 56.96 -14.36
CA GLN A 893 -2.19 56.50 -12.99
C GLN A 893 -3.67 56.16 -12.76
N SER A 894 -4.60 56.97 -13.27
CA SER A 894 -6.03 56.68 -13.19
C SER A 894 -6.40 55.37 -13.90
N LEU A 895 -5.80 55.10 -15.07
CA LEU A 895 -5.96 53.82 -15.77
C LEU A 895 -5.41 52.65 -14.96
N LYS A 896 -4.23 52.81 -14.34
CA LYS A 896 -3.62 51.79 -13.46
C LYS A 896 -4.55 51.45 -12.29
N GLU A 897 -5.09 52.46 -11.63
CA GLU A 897 -6.01 52.30 -10.49
C GLU A 897 -7.32 51.63 -10.91
N GLN A 898 -7.89 52.00 -12.07
CA GLN A 898 -9.11 51.37 -12.58
C GLN A 898 -8.89 49.89 -12.93
N ILE A 899 -7.72 49.52 -13.46
CA ILE A 899 -7.36 48.12 -13.70
C ILE A 899 -7.17 47.39 -12.37
N LEU A 900 -6.50 47.97 -11.38
CA LEU A 900 -6.35 47.36 -10.05
C LEU A 900 -7.70 47.15 -9.34
N GLN A 901 -8.66 48.07 -9.55
CA GLN A 901 -10.02 47.93 -9.03
C GLN A 901 -10.80 46.74 -9.64
N THR A 902 -10.33 46.12 -10.73
CA THR A 902 -10.93 44.88 -11.26
C THR A 902 -10.68 43.65 -10.39
N ALA A 903 -9.76 43.75 -9.41
CA ALA A 903 -9.55 42.74 -8.39
C ALA A 903 -10.82 42.52 -7.55
N LYS A 904 -11.53 43.62 -7.22
CA LYS A 904 -12.71 43.57 -6.35
C LYS A 904 -13.90 42.92 -7.07
N PRO A 905 -14.67 42.03 -6.38
CA PRO A 905 -15.86 41.39 -6.95
C PRO A 905 -16.99 42.40 -7.27
N ASP A 906 -17.01 43.55 -6.62
CA ASP A 906 -18.02 44.62 -6.79
C ASP A 906 -17.78 45.56 -7.98
N ASN A 907 -16.78 45.29 -8.83
CA ASN A 907 -16.50 46.16 -9.96
C ASN A 907 -17.63 46.07 -11.01
N ARG A 908 -18.31 47.20 -11.26
CA ARG A 908 -19.43 47.30 -12.23
C ARG A 908 -19.06 46.86 -13.64
N VAL A 909 -17.83 47.09 -14.09
CA VAL A 909 -17.37 46.67 -15.44
C VAL A 909 -17.22 45.15 -15.49
N LYS A 910 -16.61 44.55 -14.46
CA LYS A 910 -16.46 43.09 -14.36
C LYS A 910 -17.81 42.39 -14.26
N GLN A 911 -18.74 42.92 -13.47
CA GLN A 911 -20.12 42.40 -13.37
C GLN A 911 -20.87 42.50 -14.70
N LEU A 912 -20.72 43.61 -15.42
CA LEU A 912 -21.35 43.79 -16.74
C LEU A 912 -20.78 42.83 -17.79
N VAL A 913 -19.46 42.62 -17.81
CA VAL A 913 -18.82 41.63 -18.69
C VAL A 913 -19.30 40.23 -18.35
N ARG A 914 -19.32 39.88 -17.06
CA ARG A 914 -19.80 38.60 -16.54
C ARG A 914 -21.25 38.35 -16.94
N GLN A 915 -22.15 39.32 -16.79
CA GLN A 915 -23.54 39.21 -17.21
C GLN A 915 -23.68 39.01 -18.73
N ARG A 916 -22.95 39.78 -19.55
CA ARG A 916 -22.96 39.60 -21.02
C ARG A 916 -22.45 38.24 -21.45
N VAL A 917 -21.43 37.73 -20.76
CA VAL A 917 -20.89 36.40 -20.98
C VAL A 917 -21.95 35.35 -20.63
N LYS A 918 -22.62 35.44 -19.47
CA LYS A 918 -23.72 34.54 -19.10
C LYS A 918 -24.86 34.53 -20.13
N GLU A 919 -25.33 35.70 -20.55
CA GLU A 919 -26.38 35.84 -21.58
C GLU A 919 -25.97 35.17 -22.89
N PHE A 920 -24.70 35.29 -23.28
CA PHE A 920 -24.15 34.62 -24.45
C PHE A 920 -24.11 33.09 -24.30
N PHE A 921 -23.70 32.56 -23.14
CA PHE A 921 -23.77 31.12 -22.88
C PHE A 921 -25.21 30.61 -22.88
N LEU A 922 -26.16 31.37 -22.30
CA LEU A 922 -27.61 31.07 -22.33
C LEU A 922 -28.11 30.92 -23.77
N GLN A 923 -27.82 31.90 -24.63
CA GLN A 923 -28.26 31.91 -26.03
C GLN A 923 -27.70 30.72 -26.82
N ILE A 924 -26.46 30.30 -26.54
CA ILE A 924 -25.83 29.14 -27.18
C ILE A 924 -26.50 27.83 -26.75
N ILE A 925 -26.85 27.69 -25.48
CA ILE A 925 -27.54 26.49 -24.97
C ILE A 925 -28.96 26.41 -25.54
N GLU A 926 -29.69 27.51 -25.58
CA GLU A 926 -31.05 27.57 -26.14
C GLU A 926 -31.08 27.26 -27.64
N SER A 927 -30.10 27.77 -28.39
CA SER A 927 -30.02 27.59 -29.84
C SER A 927 -29.45 26.24 -30.28
N SER A 928 -28.92 25.43 -29.35
CA SER A 928 -28.41 24.07 -29.58
C SER A 928 -27.35 23.97 -30.70
N THR A 929 -26.77 25.08 -31.13
CA THR A 929 -25.79 25.19 -32.22
C THR A 929 -24.64 26.09 -31.77
N ALA A 930 -23.40 25.65 -32.04
CA ALA A 930 -22.19 26.36 -31.62
C ALA A 930 -21.72 27.43 -32.64
N ASP A 931 -22.46 27.61 -33.74
CA ASP A 931 -22.14 28.60 -34.77
C ASP A 931 -22.45 30.03 -34.31
N PRO A 932 -21.68 31.04 -34.74
CA PRO A 932 -21.61 32.32 -34.06
C PRO A 932 -22.90 33.13 -34.17
N GLN A 933 -23.73 33.06 -33.13
CA GLN A 933 -24.70 34.10 -32.82
C GLN A 933 -23.97 35.39 -32.42
N LYS A 934 -24.60 36.55 -32.65
CA LYS A 934 -23.99 37.87 -32.46
C LYS A 934 -23.43 38.02 -31.03
N VAL A 935 -22.10 38.03 -30.90
CA VAL A 935 -21.42 38.30 -29.62
C VAL A 935 -21.80 39.71 -29.14
N PRO A 936 -22.07 39.91 -27.83
CA PRO A 936 -22.36 41.23 -27.27
C PRO A 936 -21.32 42.28 -27.64
N SER A 937 -21.78 43.49 -27.97
CA SER A 937 -20.93 44.62 -28.38
C SER A 937 -19.88 44.93 -27.31
N GLY A 938 -18.59 44.88 -27.68
CA GLY A 938 -17.45 45.10 -26.77
C GLY A 938 -16.62 43.85 -26.47
N LEU A 939 -17.13 42.64 -26.74
CA LEU A 939 -16.37 41.38 -26.58
C LEU A 939 -15.98 40.73 -27.93
N THR A 940 -16.18 41.44 -29.04
CA THR A 940 -15.90 40.95 -30.40
C THR A 940 -14.45 40.49 -30.58
N SER A 941 -13.48 41.13 -29.91
CA SER A 941 -12.06 40.72 -29.94
C SER A 941 -11.78 39.38 -29.24
N LEU A 942 -12.69 38.90 -28.40
CA LEU A 942 -12.61 37.63 -27.66
C LEU A 942 -13.54 36.56 -28.24
N GLN A 943 -14.13 36.81 -29.41
CA GLN A 943 -15.13 35.92 -30.01
C GLN A 943 -14.63 34.48 -30.18
N LYS A 944 -13.41 34.28 -30.70
CA LYS A 944 -12.89 32.92 -30.97
C LYS A 944 -12.77 32.09 -29.69
N GLU A 945 -12.21 32.66 -28.64
CA GLU A 945 -12.00 31.99 -27.36
C GLU A 945 -13.32 31.77 -26.64
N LEU A 946 -14.20 32.77 -26.65
CA LEU A 946 -15.51 32.66 -26.03
C LEU A 946 -16.37 31.59 -26.71
N THR A 947 -16.36 31.52 -28.04
CA THR A 947 -17.04 30.46 -28.80
C THR A 947 -16.41 29.08 -28.53
N ALA A 948 -15.09 28.99 -28.34
CA ALA A 948 -14.44 27.72 -28.00
C ALA A 948 -14.86 27.21 -26.61
N VAL A 949 -14.87 28.08 -25.60
CA VAL A 949 -15.33 27.73 -24.23
C VAL A 949 -16.82 27.41 -24.22
N ALA A 950 -17.65 28.20 -24.91
CA ALA A 950 -19.08 27.95 -25.04
C ALA A 950 -19.39 26.65 -25.78
N GLY A 951 -18.63 26.32 -26.83
CA GLY A 951 -18.79 25.05 -27.54
C GLY A 951 -18.37 23.83 -26.72
N GLN A 952 -17.42 23.96 -25.80
CA GLN A 952 -17.09 22.89 -24.84
C GLN A 952 -18.18 22.74 -23.78
N PHE A 953 -18.64 23.85 -23.20
CA PHE A 953 -19.70 23.85 -22.20
C PHE A 953 -21.01 23.28 -22.76
N LEU A 954 -21.40 23.69 -23.98
CA LEU A 954 -22.58 23.17 -24.68
C LEU A 954 -22.53 21.65 -24.85
N ARG A 955 -21.36 21.08 -25.17
CA ARG A 955 -21.21 19.62 -25.34
C ARG A 955 -21.42 18.86 -24.05
N ILE A 956 -20.86 19.35 -22.94
CA ILE A 956 -21.05 18.76 -21.60
C ILE A 956 -22.55 18.79 -21.24
N VAL A 957 -23.18 19.96 -21.36
CA VAL A 957 -24.60 20.14 -21.01
C VAL A 957 -25.52 19.33 -21.93
N ALA A 958 -25.25 19.28 -23.23
CA ALA A 958 -26.04 18.50 -24.18
C ALA A 958 -25.92 17.00 -23.92
N HIS A 959 -24.70 16.48 -23.71
CA HIS A 959 -24.49 15.06 -23.38
C HIS A 959 -25.18 14.70 -22.06
N ASN A 960 -24.96 15.49 -21.01
CA ASN A 960 -25.61 15.31 -19.72
C ASN A 960 -27.15 15.31 -19.83
N SER A 961 -27.71 16.28 -20.58
CA SER A 961 -29.15 16.33 -20.85
C SER A 961 -29.64 15.06 -21.55
N THR A 962 -28.92 14.55 -22.55
CA THR A 962 -29.31 13.31 -23.23
C THR A 962 -29.29 12.10 -22.31
N VAL A 963 -28.33 12.01 -21.39
CA VAL A 963 -28.20 10.87 -20.47
C VAL A 963 -29.25 10.93 -19.36
N PHE A 964 -29.40 12.08 -18.69
CA PHE A 964 -30.14 12.21 -17.42
C PHE A 964 -31.50 12.93 -17.51
N CYS A 965 -32.00 13.29 -18.70
CA CYS A 965 -33.26 14.03 -18.86
C CYS A 965 -34.47 13.40 -18.13
N ILE A 966 -34.53 12.07 -18.06
CA ILE A 966 -35.63 11.35 -17.38
C ILE A 966 -35.64 11.69 -15.90
N TYR A 967 -34.49 11.67 -15.23
CA TYR A 967 -34.39 11.99 -13.80
C TYR A 967 -34.72 13.45 -13.50
N TYR A 968 -34.34 14.39 -14.38
CA TYR A 968 -34.70 15.79 -14.22
C TYR A 968 -36.21 16.02 -14.35
N PHE A 969 -36.84 15.35 -15.32
CA PHE A 969 -38.29 15.40 -15.49
C PHE A 969 -39.02 14.89 -14.24
N ASP A 970 -38.62 13.73 -13.71
CA ASP A 970 -39.23 13.12 -12.52
C ASP A 970 -39.09 14.02 -11.27
N ILE A 971 -37.95 14.71 -11.13
CA ILE A 971 -37.71 15.64 -10.02
C ILE A 971 -38.66 16.85 -10.08
N VAL A 972 -38.82 17.45 -11.26
CA VAL A 972 -39.66 18.65 -11.46
C VAL A 972 -41.14 18.29 -11.39
N GLU A 973 -41.54 17.15 -11.97
CA GLU A 973 -42.91 16.64 -11.88
C GLU A 973 -43.33 16.43 -10.42
N ALA A 974 -42.49 15.76 -9.62
CA ALA A 974 -42.75 15.52 -8.20
C ALA A 974 -42.79 16.80 -7.34
N ALA A 975 -42.12 17.88 -7.78
CA ALA A 975 -42.14 19.16 -7.09
C ALA A 975 -43.39 19.98 -7.42
N LEU A 976 -43.80 20.00 -8.70
CA LEU A 976 -45.01 20.68 -9.15
C LEU A 976 -46.29 19.97 -8.68
N SER A 977 -46.28 18.64 -8.58
CA SER A 977 -47.43 17.86 -8.08
C SER A 977 -47.69 18.05 -6.58
N LYS A 978 -46.68 18.48 -5.80
CA LYS A 978 -46.80 18.80 -4.37
C LYS A 978 -47.31 20.21 -4.09
N ALA A 979 -47.27 21.09 -5.09
CA ALA A 979 -47.73 22.48 -4.99
C ALA A 979 -49.20 22.67 -5.43
N ALA A 980 -49.84 21.61 -5.96
CA ALA A 980 -51.24 21.58 -6.39
C ALA A 980 -52.21 21.20 -5.26
#